data_AF-A0AA40ESM3-F1
#
_entry.id   AF-A0AA40ESM3-F1
#
_cell.length_a   1.000
_cell.length_b   1.000
_cell.length_c   1.000
_cell.angle_alpha   90.00
_cell.angle_beta   90.00
_cell.angle_gamma   90.00
#
_symmetry.space_group_name_H-M   'P 1'
#
loop_
_entity.id
_entity.type
_entity.pdbx_description
1 polymer ?
#
loop_
_entity_poly.entity_id
_entity_poly.type
_entity_poly.pdbx_seq_one_letter_code
_entity_poly.pdbx_strand_id
1 'polypeptide(L)'
;MAGRTPTDLLYAGQNGPMGYSEVIVNYRDGRKGVFPSRYMLEVVDFKVQDENGDGVNEPGERLIISGIVIKNTGQMPSPKISRLQILVRGTKWLEPILEPLEIPPEIPPGQSVKVPGVLKAWIKNETVDRSSGTLLRAQDTVSLRAYSQRLQRDVPEFSGGVGIVCQYPLLMTTPKYLDSVAKGDIVTFSWTIQNISTKSQGRIGTLRRETGTHLSDPNGMFDLKRAPRDTPHDIMDIIEVIKPGEVIPVTVDFQVSELVNEFTTGNMFINLILSDPHGKKMRNVVSFDLRIQISPSYRYNPAARFLLVINGSSPNAFVLHLLHFIQLGLHLPVDIFNLSLSGAYTTADTREDILANYSGKTIIFLGNPMNYFQDGQRHPWELLDVDQAFDLAKQGTNFLVISPENMQSLKGFSHLLSSGVSPFQPADNFTQAANIKDLLTKLTPKTSPTPSRVVLPVKKKLMKKLHKTLAATAKTAQQKLSDTFPLRRFLIAPSSPITDPKTKETSLDIIEGLPHSTKLIASLQPFHPDSPVISEYNMVMLAHSLPFPDQCSIFWNLAGVDTTYGVETTTVYKGPSLSHLGVYNNPTGQKVSGKALESLTWSLSTLLASEITHFRSGSGSSSLSLLSQLPLLSTFVAAFPGKGFTPPEITATFTPLIQLLGFLRGVTSPLTFGQKLGSNLTKAGKRRTKVRNVILGQLCNPVIKAIPALPKKTTDTEGVVTKNKPPAQEVGDVEKDTKKQILEVKKVGGGSGLNRIQRVNMVCSLMLEALTKTSGVGFVDVINDPDAKRENVRVIGGYEEYDQLLGQLEQRRGRLERDVEYSWGRLDGMVQRGATVAERQQIERRATEPVLRNGGRDGDGDGIGFVSRSQTVSPVTTVGSPVVFSKGVVEIGSKVWSEKNGGVTAGKEESVAEKVEEIMYAHELPLTVPVRGAELAT
;
A
#
# COMPACT_ATOMS: atom_id res chain seq x y z
N MET A 1 -46.90 -55.17 -13.66
CA MET A 1 -45.48 -55.36 -13.98
C MET A 1 -44.69 -54.22 -13.36
N ALA A 2 -43.75 -54.55 -12.47
CA ALA A 2 -42.82 -53.60 -11.87
C ALA A 2 -41.53 -53.58 -12.71
N GLY A 3 -41.17 -52.44 -13.29
CA GLY A 3 -39.88 -52.28 -13.97
C GLY A 3 -38.88 -51.67 -12.99
N ARG A 4 -37.74 -52.32 -12.78
CA ARG A 4 -36.57 -51.73 -12.11
C ARG A 4 -35.86 -50.80 -13.07
N THR A 5 -35.34 -49.68 -12.57
CA THR A 5 -34.37 -48.87 -13.32
C THR A 5 -33.09 -49.70 -13.45
N PRO A 6 -32.61 -49.98 -14.67
CA PRO A 6 -31.39 -50.77 -14.87
C PRO A 6 -30.18 -50.04 -14.25
N THR A 7 -29.32 -50.78 -13.57
CA THR A 7 -28.07 -50.28 -12.97
C THR A 7 -26.94 -50.16 -13.98
N ASP A 8 -27.11 -50.73 -15.17
CA ASP A 8 -26.11 -50.71 -16.24
C ASP A 8 -26.30 -49.47 -17.12
N LEU A 9 -25.19 -48.84 -17.52
CA LEU A 9 -25.18 -47.75 -18.50
C LEU A 9 -25.70 -48.27 -19.84
N LEU A 10 -26.92 -47.88 -20.20
CA LEU A 10 -27.49 -48.17 -21.51
C LEU A 10 -27.01 -47.16 -22.54
N TYR A 11 -26.52 -47.65 -23.67
CA TYR A 11 -26.18 -46.83 -24.84
C TYR A 11 -27.37 -46.77 -25.78
N ALA A 12 -27.59 -45.62 -26.42
CA ALA A 12 -28.63 -45.49 -27.44
C ALA A 12 -28.32 -46.41 -28.62
N GLY A 13 -29.24 -47.31 -28.96
CA GLY A 13 -29.18 -48.08 -30.20
C GLY A 13 -29.43 -47.19 -31.43
N GLN A 14 -29.19 -47.72 -32.63
CA GLN A 14 -29.56 -47.03 -33.87
C GLN A 14 -31.08 -46.79 -33.90
N ASN A 15 -31.50 -45.61 -34.37
CA ASN A 15 -32.92 -45.29 -34.52
C ASN A 15 -33.58 -46.31 -35.47
N GLY A 16 -34.61 -47.00 -34.99
CA GLY A 16 -35.45 -47.85 -35.83
C GLY A 16 -36.33 -47.04 -36.80
N PRO A 17 -37.02 -47.71 -37.73
CA PRO A 17 -38.01 -47.08 -38.61
C PRO A 17 -39.16 -46.44 -37.81
N MET A 18 -39.78 -45.38 -38.36
CA MET A 18 -40.93 -44.71 -37.74
C MET A 18 -42.07 -45.71 -37.51
N GLY A 19 -42.37 -46.01 -36.24
CA GLY A 19 -43.49 -46.85 -35.81
C GLY A 19 -44.58 -46.01 -35.15
N TYR A 20 -45.81 -46.54 -35.13
CA TYR A 20 -46.89 -46.00 -34.30
C TYR A 20 -47.02 -46.85 -33.02
N SER A 21 -47.44 -46.22 -31.92
CA SER A 21 -47.71 -46.92 -30.66
C SER A 21 -49.03 -46.44 -30.09
N GLU A 22 -49.84 -47.36 -29.59
CA GLU A 22 -51.13 -47.07 -28.97
C GLU A 22 -51.20 -47.73 -27.59
N VAL A 23 -51.90 -47.09 -26.66
CA VAL A 23 -52.20 -47.61 -25.34
C VAL A 23 -53.60 -48.21 -25.36
N ILE A 24 -53.68 -49.53 -25.24
CA ILE A 24 -54.94 -50.26 -25.20
C ILE A 24 -55.29 -50.58 -23.74
N VAL A 25 -56.45 -50.11 -23.29
CA VAL A 25 -56.98 -50.36 -21.94
C VAL A 25 -58.21 -51.25 -22.03
N ASN A 26 -58.15 -52.43 -21.43
CA ASN A 26 -59.30 -53.31 -21.28
C ASN A 26 -59.99 -53.02 -19.94
N TYR A 27 -61.23 -52.53 -19.99
CA TYR A 27 -62.03 -52.21 -18.82
C TYR A 27 -62.67 -53.47 -18.23
N ARG A 28 -63.03 -53.43 -16.93
CA ARG A 28 -63.63 -54.57 -16.22
C ARG A 28 -65.01 -54.96 -16.74
N ASP A 29 -65.69 -54.07 -17.43
CA ASP A 29 -66.99 -54.29 -18.07
C ASP A 29 -66.87 -54.83 -19.51
N GLY A 30 -65.66 -55.20 -19.95
CA GLY A 30 -65.39 -55.74 -21.28
C GLY A 30 -65.20 -54.68 -22.37
N ARG A 31 -65.36 -53.38 -22.07
CA ARG A 31 -65.06 -52.31 -23.03
C ARG A 31 -63.55 -52.21 -23.28
N LYS A 32 -63.18 -51.79 -24.49
CA LYS A 32 -61.79 -51.54 -24.91
C LYS A 32 -61.61 -50.05 -25.25
N GLY A 33 -60.70 -49.38 -24.54
CA GLY A 33 -60.26 -48.02 -24.86
C GLY A 33 -58.94 -48.07 -25.62
N VAL A 34 -58.82 -47.28 -26.69
CA VAL A 34 -57.56 -47.13 -27.45
C VAL A 34 -57.16 -45.66 -27.41
N PHE A 35 -55.96 -45.39 -26.92
CA PHE A 35 -55.44 -44.03 -26.76
C PHE A 35 -54.10 -43.88 -27.48
N PRO A 36 -53.86 -42.77 -28.19
CA PRO A 36 -52.57 -42.53 -28.85
C PRO A 36 -51.36 -42.44 -27.90
N SER A 37 -51.59 -42.09 -26.63
CA SER A 37 -50.54 -42.01 -25.61
C SER A 37 -51.12 -42.16 -24.21
N ARG A 38 -50.25 -42.44 -23.23
CA ARG A 38 -50.60 -42.48 -21.80
C ARG A 38 -51.06 -41.09 -21.30
N TYR A 39 -51.71 -41.05 -20.13
CA TYR A 39 -51.92 -39.79 -19.43
C TYR A 39 -50.56 -39.21 -19.02
N MET A 40 -50.45 -37.88 -19.04
CA MET A 40 -49.24 -37.15 -18.65
C MET A 40 -49.70 -35.96 -17.85
N LEU A 41 -49.35 -35.92 -16.55
CA LEU A 41 -49.79 -34.87 -15.65
C LEU A 41 -48.67 -33.85 -15.47
N GLU A 42 -48.99 -32.58 -15.67
CA GLU A 42 -48.06 -31.47 -15.52
C GLU A 42 -48.65 -30.41 -14.59
N VAL A 43 -47.79 -29.76 -13.80
CA VAL A 43 -48.19 -28.62 -12.96
C VAL A 43 -48.15 -27.37 -13.83
N VAL A 44 -49.31 -26.77 -14.06
CA VAL A 44 -49.44 -25.57 -14.90
C VAL A 44 -49.19 -24.30 -14.12
N ASP A 45 -49.72 -24.21 -12.90
CA ASP A 45 -49.65 -23.02 -12.07
C ASP A 45 -49.83 -23.36 -10.59
N PHE A 46 -49.24 -22.55 -9.71
CA PHE A 46 -49.50 -22.50 -8.28
C PHE A 46 -48.92 -21.22 -7.70
N LYS A 47 -49.44 -20.82 -6.53
CA LYS A 47 -48.96 -19.66 -5.79
C LYS A 47 -48.12 -20.11 -4.61
N VAL A 48 -47.02 -19.41 -4.38
CA VAL A 48 -46.22 -19.51 -3.16
C VAL A 48 -46.42 -18.22 -2.38
N GLN A 49 -46.75 -18.35 -1.11
CA GLN A 49 -46.89 -17.25 -0.17
C GLN A 49 -46.06 -17.57 1.07
N ASP A 50 -45.41 -16.56 1.62
CA ASP A 50 -44.82 -16.61 2.96
C ASP A 50 -45.95 -16.74 4.02
N GLU A 51 -45.66 -17.42 5.12
CA GLU A 51 -46.65 -17.72 6.17
C GLU A 51 -47.11 -16.47 6.89
N ASN A 52 -46.20 -15.52 7.10
CA ASN A 52 -46.48 -14.31 7.83
C ASN A 52 -47.07 -13.21 6.91
N GLY A 53 -47.02 -13.34 5.58
CA GLY A 53 -47.55 -12.38 4.61
C GLY A 53 -46.85 -11.02 4.62
N ASP A 54 -45.57 -10.98 4.98
CA ASP A 54 -44.71 -9.81 4.95
C ASP A 54 -43.93 -9.66 3.62
N GLY A 55 -44.03 -10.65 2.73
CA GLY A 55 -43.43 -10.62 1.39
C GLY A 55 -41.94 -10.99 1.36
N VAL A 56 -41.39 -11.50 2.47
CA VAL A 56 -40.02 -12.00 2.56
C VAL A 56 -40.07 -13.47 2.97
N ASN A 57 -39.50 -14.35 2.12
CA ASN A 57 -39.35 -15.75 2.50
C ASN A 57 -38.11 -15.89 3.40
N GLU A 58 -38.29 -16.11 4.70
CA GLU A 58 -37.16 -16.11 5.64
C GLU A 58 -36.82 -17.50 6.21
N PRO A 59 -35.55 -17.76 6.57
CA PRO A 59 -35.17 -19.00 7.25
C PRO A 59 -35.93 -19.21 8.57
N GLY A 60 -36.49 -20.40 8.74
CA GLY A 60 -37.27 -20.79 9.91
C GLY A 60 -38.78 -20.55 9.76
N GLU A 61 -39.23 -19.97 8.65
CA GLU A 61 -40.65 -19.77 8.32
C GLU A 61 -41.19 -20.92 7.46
N ARG A 62 -42.51 -21.05 7.36
CA ARG A 62 -43.16 -21.91 6.36
C ARG A 62 -43.50 -21.15 5.09
N LEU A 63 -43.43 -21.85 3.97
CA LEU A 63 -44.09 -21.48 2.72
C LEU A 63 -45.46 -22.13 2.64
N ILE A 64 -46.44 -21.36 2.18
CA ILE A 64 -47.80 -21.80 1.87
C ILE A 64 -47.95 -21.90 0.36
N ILE A 65 -48.12 -23.12 -0.14
CA ILE A 65 -48.33 -23.39 -1.56
C ILE A 65 -49.83 -23.65 -1.78
N SER A 66 -50.45 -22.84 -2.64
CA SER A 66 -51.90 -22.93 -2.88
C SER A 66 -52.26 -22.71 -4.35
N GLY A 67 -53.52 -22.96 -4.68
CA GLY A 67 -54.03 -22.72 -6.04
C GLY A 67 -53.38 -23.60 -7.11
N ILE A 68 -53.00 -24.83 -6.75
CA ILE A 68 -52.31 -25.77 -7.64
C ILE A 68 -53.22 -26.16 -8.79
N VAL A 69 -52.76 -25.96 -10.02
CA VAL A 69 -53.46 -26.33 -11.26
C VAL A 69 -52.66 -27.41 -11.97
N ILE A 70 -53.30 -28.55 -12.24
CA ILE A 70 -52.70 -29.68 -12.95
C ILE A 70 -53.40 -29.83 -14.29
N LYS A 71 -52.64 -30.07 -15.36
CA LYS A 71 -53.18 -30.40 -16.67
C LYS A 71 -52.78 -31.80 -17.08
N ASN A 72 -53.72 -32.52 -17.67
CA ASN A 72 -53.40 -33.75 -18.38
C ASN A 72 -53.03 -33.40 -19.82
N THR A 73 -51.75 -33.43 -20.15
CA THR A 73 -51.22 -33.18 -21.50
C THR A 73 -51.16 -34.43 -22.36
N GLY A 74 -51.47 -35.60 -21.78
CA GLY A 74 -51.58 -36.88 -22.50
C GLY A 74 -52.92 -37.05 -23.21
N GLN A 75 -53.03 -38.09 -24.03
CA GLN A 75 -54.24 -38.41 -24.81
C GLN A 75 -55.18 -39.41 -24.12
N MET A 76 -54.80 -39.92 -22.94
CA MET A 76 -55.61 -40.80 -22.11
C MET A 76 -56.05 -40.07 -20.82
N PRO A 77 -57.28 -40.26 -20.31
CA PRO A 77 -57.70 -39.71 -19.02
C PRO A 77 -56.84 -40.26 -17.86
N SER A 78 -56.68 -39.48 -16.79
CA SER A 78 -56.00 -39.97 -15.59
C SER A 78 -56.80 -41.10 -14.90
N PRO A 79 -56.15 -42.00 -14.14
CA PRO A 79 -56.84 -43.19 -13.63
C PRO A 79 -57.94 -42.85 -12.60
N LYS A 80 -59.08 -43.53 -12.72
CA LYS A 80 -60.26 -43.33 -11.86
C LYS A 80 -60.06 -43.72 -10.39
N ILE A 81 -59.12 -44.63 -10.10
CA ILE A 81 -58.87 -45.21 -8.77
C ILE A 81 -57.48 -44.82 -8.23
N SER A 82 -56.71 -43.96 -8.93
CA SER A 82 -55.35 -43.63 -8.48
C SER A 82 -55.36 -42.59 -7.37
N ARG A 83 -54.86 -42.97 -6.18
CA ARG A 83 -54.44 -42.05 -5.12
C ARG A 83 -53.06 -41.48 -5.46
N LEU A 84 -53.03 -40.50 -6.37
CA LEU A 84 -51.81 -39.74 -6.62
C LEU A 84 -51.74 -38.60 -5.61
N GLN A 85 -50.62 -38.52 -4.90
CA GLN A 85 -50.38 -37.53 -3.87
C GLN A 85 -49.41 -36.47 -4.35
N ILE A 86 -49.76 -35.20 -4.20
CA ILE A 86 -48.88 -34.08 -4.48
C ILE A 86 -48.12 -33.76 -3.20
N LEU A 87 -46.81 -33.61 -3.32
CA LEU A 87 -45.90 -33.24 -2.26
C LEU A 87 -45.00 -32.11 -2.76
N VAL A 88 -44.50 -31.29 -1.84
CA VAL A 88 -43.37 -30.40 -2.14
C VAL A 88 -42.11 -31.25 -2.26
N ARG A 89 -41.27 -30.95 -3.25
CA ARG A 89 -39.94 -31.55 -3.37
C ARG A 89 -38.99 -30.82 -2.44
N GLY A 90 -38.34 -31.56 -1.54
CA GLY A 90 -37.30 -30.99 -0.68
C GLY A 90 -36.09 -30.55 -1.49
N THR A 91 -35.44 -29.48 -1.01
CA THR A 91 -34.25 -28.89 -1.62
C THR A 91 -33.18 -28.64 -0.54
N LYS A 92 -32.12 -27.91 -0.90
CA LYS A 92 -31.14 -27.42 0.08
C LYS A 92 -31.79 -26.50 1.11
N TRP A 93 -32.75 -25.67 0.74
CA TRP A 93 -33.42 -24.72 1.63
C TRP A 93 -34.83 -25.12 2.04
N LEU A 94 -35.47 -26.05 1.34
CA LEU A 94 -36.85 -26.43 1.61
C LEU A 94 -36.93 -27.83 2.22
N GLU A 95 -37.65 -27.93 3.33
CA GLU A 95 -38.04 -29.18 3.96
C GLU A 95 -39.56 -29.34 3.86
N PRO A 96 -40.06 -30.34 3.09
CA PRO A 96 -41.49 -30.49 2.89
C PRO A 96 -42.19 -30.96 4.17
N ILE A 97 -43.36 -30.38 4.47
CA ILE A 97 -44.25 -30.90 5.50
C ILE A 97 -45.08 -32.03 4.88
N LEU A 98 -45.09 -33.21 5.50
CA LEU A 98 -45.69 -34.43 4.96
C LEU A 98 -47.23 -34.44 5.08
N GLU A 99 -47.88 -33.43 4.50
CA GLU A 99 -49.34 -33.28 4.38
C GLU A 99 -49.72 -33.31 2.89
N PRO A 100 -49.79 -34.50 2.25
CA PRO A 100 -50.02 -34.59 0.82
C PRO A 100 -51.44 -34.17 0.41
N LEU A 101 -51.57 -33.57 -0.78
CA LEU A 101 -52.87 -33.34 -1.42
C LEU A 101 -53.18 -34.44 -2.43
N GLU A 102 -54.44 -34.86 -2.54
CA GLU A 102 -54.84 -35.84 -3.55
C GLU A 102 -55.22 -35.17 -4.87
N ILE A 103 -54.70 -35.71 -5.98
CA ILE A 103 -55.11 -35.28 -7.32
C ILE A 103 -56.52 -35.80 -7.60
N PRO A 104 -57.47 -34.95 -8.08
CA PRO A 104 -58.80 -35.41 -8.46
C PRO A 104 -58.74 -36.57 -9.48
N PRO A 105 -59.60 -37.60 -9.32
CA PRO A 105 -59.61 -38.72 -10.24
C PRO A 105 -60.13 -38.30 -11.62
N GLU A 106 -59.73 -39.03 -12.65
CA GLU A 106 -60.34 -38.95 -14.00
C GLU A 106 -60.23 -37.55 -14.67
N ILE A 107 -59.01 -37.00 -14.74
CA ILE A 107 -58.71 -35.76 -15.49
C ILE A 107 -58.67 -36.09 -16.99
N PRO A 108 -59.61 -35.58 -17.81
CA PRO A 108 -59.64 -35.85 -19.25
C PRO A 108 -58.43 -35.30 -20.01
N PRO A 109 -58.12 -35.85 -21.19
CA PRO A 109 -57.08 -35.32 -22.08
C PRO A 109 -57.26 -33.82 -22.35
N GLY A 110 -56.17 -33.05 -22.23
CA GLY A 110 -56.15 -31.61 -22.46
C GLY A 110 -56.78 -30.75 -21.35
N GLN A 111 -57.48 -31.33 -20.37
CA GLN A 111 -58.17 -30.58 -19.32
C GLN A 111 -57.22 -30.21 -18.17
N SER A 112 -57.46 -29.03 -17.60
CA SER A 112 -56.85 -28.57 -16.35
C SER A 112 -57.82 -28.67 -15.19
N VAL A 113 -57.32 -29.06 -14.02
CA VAL A 113 -58.09 -29.11 -12.77
C VAL A 113 -57.35 -28.36 -11.67
N LYS A 114 -58.10 -27.64 -10.84
CA LYS A 114 -57.59 -27.01 -9.63
C LYS A 114 -57.66 -28.03 -8.48
N VAL A 115 -56.54 -28.26 -7.82
CA VAL A 115 -56.45 -29.17 -6.68
C VAL A 115 -56.82 -28.39 -5.41
N PRO A 116 -57.86 -28.81 -4.66
CA PRO A 116 -58.24 -28.14 -3.43
C PRO A 116 -57.22 -28.42 -2.31
N GLY A 117 -56.99 -27.41 -1.46
CA GLY A 117 -56.09 -27.51 -0.31
C GLY A 117 -54.82 -26.65 -0.43
N VAL A 118 -53.91 -26.84 0.52
CA VAL A 118 -52.61 -26.16 0.59
C VAL A 118 -51.52 -27.16 0.94
N LEU A 119 -50.35 -26.99 0.35
CA LEU A 119 -49.13 -27.68 0.78
C LEU A 119 -48.27 -26.71 1.58
N LYS A 120 -47.41 -27.25 2.45
CA LYS A 120 -46.48 -26.45 3.24
C LYS A 120 -45.07 -27.01 3.15
N ALA A 121 -44.08 -26.13 3.27
CA ALA A 121 -42.68 -26.50 3.42
C ALA A 121 -41.98 -25.53 4.37
N TRP A 122 -41.09 -26.03 5.21
CA TRP A 122 -40.20 -25.21 6.02
C TRP A 122 -39.06 -24.66 5.17
N ILE A 123 -38.72 -23.40 5.39
CA ILE A 123 -37.43 -22.84 4.96
C ILE A 123 -36.43 -23.20 6.05
N LYS A 124 -35.45 -24.03 5.71
CA LYS A 124 -34.40 -24.48 6.64
C LYS A 124 -33.60 -23.29 7.15
N ASN A 125 -33.22 -23.38 8.42
CA ASN A 125 -32.28 -22.43 9.00
C ASN A 125 -30.91 -22.53 8.33
N GLU A 126 -30.19 -21.41 8.30
CA GLU A 126 -28.80 -21.40 7.88
C GLU A 126 -27.94 -22.21 8.86
N THR A 127 -27.05 -23.05 8.33
CA THR A 127 -26.19 -23.95 9.14
C THR A 127 -24.71 -23.59 9.07
N VAL A 128 -24.34 -22.61 8.25
CA VAL A 128 -22.95 -22.20 8.02
C VAL A 128 -22.84 -20.71 8.28
N ASP A 129 -21.85 -20.32 9.08
CA ASP A 129 -21.58 -18.92 9.33
C ASP A 129 -21.12 -18.21 8.05
N ARG A 130 -21.66 -17.01 7.83
CA ARG A 130 -21.30 -16.16 6.70
C ARG A 130 -20.07 -15.33 7.01
N SER A 131 -19.29 -15.02 5.98
CA SER A 131 -18.25 -14.01 6.06
C SER A 131 -18.82 -12.65 6.47
N SER A 132 -18.02 -11.86 7.19
CA SER A 132 -18.31 -10.49 7.60
C SER A 132 -18.97 -9.67 6.47
N GLY A 133 -20.07 -8.99 6.79
CA GLY A 133 -20.86 -8.14 5.89
C GLY A 133 -21.69 -8.86 4.82
N THR A 134 -21.68 -10.20 4.77
CA THR A 134 -22.38 -10.94 3.70
C THR A 134 -23.85 -11.13 4.05
N LEU A 135 -24.76 -10.62 3.21
CA LEU A 135 -26.20 -10.78 3.35
C LEU A 135 -26.68 -12.14 2.83
N LEU A 136 -27.68 -12.74 3.47
CA LEU A 136 -28.32 -13.96 2.96
C LEU A 136 -29.24 -13.60 1.79
N ARG A 137 -28.97 -14.19 0.63
CA ARG A 137 -29.83 -14.10 -0.56
C ARG A 137 -29.77 -15.38 -1.36
N ALA A 138 -30.39 -16.45 -0.86
CA ALA A 138 -30.39 -17.74 -1.52
C ALA A 138 -31.54 -17.83 -2.52
N GLN A 139 -31.23 -18.15 -3.78
CA GLN A 139 -32.25 -18.49 -4.77
C GLN A 139 -32.59 -19.97 -4.65
N ASP A 140 -33.89 -20.29 -4.64
CA ASP A 140 -34.37 -21.66 -4.69
C ASP A 140 -35.64 -21.76 -5.56
N THR A 141 -36.10 -22.97 -5.83
CA THR A 141 -37.33 -23.20 -6.60
C THR A 141 -38.23 -24.15 -5.82
N VAL A 142 -39.41 -23.65 -5.44
CA VAL A 142 -40.47 -24.53 -4.95
C VAL A 142 -40.93 -25.37 -6.13
N SER A 143 -40.74 -26.68 -6.05
CA SER A 143 -41.21 -27.62 -7.06
C SER A 143 -42.10 -28.68 -6.43
N LEU A 144 -43.09 -29.13 -7.19
CA LEU A 144 -44.03 -30.14 -6.74
C LEU A 144 -43.68 -31.48 -7.38
N ARG A 145 -43.97 -32.58 -6.67
CA ARG A 145 -43.92 -33.94 -7.21
C ARG A 145 -45.25 -34.63 -6.96
N ALA A 146 -45.68 -35.45 -7.91
CA ALA A 146 -46.77 -36.39 -7.72
C ALA A 146 -46.20 -37.76 -7.40
N TYR A 147 -46.66 -38.40 -6.34
CA TYR A 147 -46.23 -39.71 -5.88
C TYR A 147 -47.39 -40.69 -5.97
N SER A 148 -47.15 -41.85 -6.59
CA SER A 148 -48.11 -42.94 -6.62
C SER A 148 -47.86 -43.88 -5.44
N GLN A 149 -48.75 -43.87 -4.45
CA GLN A 149 -48.65 -44.79 -3.30
C GLN A 149 -48.63 -46.25 -3.74
N ARG A 150 -49.45 -46.61 -4.72
CA ARG A 150 -49.57 -47.98 -5.22
C ARG A 150 -48.30 -48.46 -5.94
N LEU A 151 -47.65 -47.57 -6.70
CA LEU A 151 -46.46 -47.92 -7.47
C LEU A 151 -45.16 -47.58 -6.73
N GLN A 152 -45.28 -46.96 -5.55
CA GLN A 152 -44.18 -46.46 -4.71
C GLN A 152 -43.14 -45.63 -5.49
N ARG A 153 -43.60 -44.81 -6.44
CA ARG A 153 -42.72 -44.01 -7.30
C ARG A 153 -43.33 -42.65 -7.66
N ASP A 154 -42.47 -41.71 -8.00
CA ASP A 154 -42.87 -40.42 -8.56
C ASP A 154 -43.48 -40.61 -9.97
N VAL A 155 -44.47 -39.78 -10.28
CA VAL A 155 -45.04 -39.68 -11.63
C VAL A 155 -44.01 -38.95 -12.50
N PRO A 156 -43.55 -39.55 -13.61
CA PRO A 156 -42.58 -38.91 -14.49
C PRO A 156 -43.19 -37.66 -15.12
N GLU A 157 -42.35 -36.68 -15.46
CA GLU A 157 -42.74 -35.44 -16.15
C GLU A 157 -43.75 -34.55 -15.37
N PHE A 158 -43.97 -34.83 -14.07
CA PHE A 158 -44.69 -33.94 -13.17
C PHE A 158 -43.77 -32.80 -12.73
N SER A 159 -43.51 -31.87 -13.66
CA SER A 159 -42.61 -30.73 -13.48
C SER A 159 -43.36 -29.40 -13.46
N GLY A 160 -42.74 -28.43 -12.80
CA GLY A 160 -43.25 -27.07 -12.60
C GLY A 160 -42.57 -26.47 -11.37
N GLY A 161 -42.28 -25.18 -11.39
CA GLY A 161 -41.55 -24.54 -10.30
C GLY A 161 -41.77 -23.04 -10.23
N VAL A 162 -41.82 -22.53 -9.01
CA VAL A 162 -41.85 -21.10 -8.71
C VAL A 162 -40.56 -20.74 -8.02
N GLY A 163 -39.80 -19.81 -8.63
CA GLY A 163 -38.57 -19.29 -8.05
C GLY A 163 -38.87 -18.47 -6.81
N ILE A 164 -38.09 -18.67 -5.76
CA ILE A 164 -38.16 -17.92 -4.50
C ILE A 164 -36.77 -17.39 -4.15
N VAL A 165 -36.74 -16.36 -3.30
CA VAL A 165 -35.51 -15.85 -2.69
C VAL A 165 -35.67 -15.96 -1.18
N CYS A 166 -34.80 -16.74 -0.56
CA CYS A 166 -34.69 -16.86 0.89
C CYS A 166 -33.73 -15.78 1.41
N GLN A 167 -34.23 -14.89 2.26
CA GLN A 167 -33.49 -13.77 2.86
C GLN A 167 -34.14 -13.33 4.17
N TYR A 168 -33.44 -12.55 5.00
CA TYR A 168 -34.02 -12.00 6.23
C TYR A 168 -34.76 -10.67 5.96
N PRO A 169 -35.77 -10.30 6.78
CA PRO A 169 -36.58 -9.10 6.56
C PRO A 169 -35.87 -7.79 6.94
N LEU A 170 -34.69 -7.87 7.55
CA LEU A 170 -33.88 -6.73 7.96
C LEU A 170 -32.51 -6.75 7.30
N LEU A 171 -32.07 -5.58 6.86
CA LEU A 171 -30.74 -5.35 6.28
C LEU A 171 -29.96 -4.40 7.18
N MET A 172 -28.63 -4.57 7.21
CA MET A 172 -27.72 -3.62 7.85
C MET A 172 -26.72 -3.12 6.82
N THR A 173 -26.50 -1.82 6.76
CA THR A 173 -25.42 -1.24 5.94
C THR A 173 -24.05 -1.52 6.57
N THR A 174 -23.00 -1.52 5.75
CA THR A 174 -21.62 -1.54 6.25
C THR A 174 -21.40 -0.45 7.30
N PRO A 175 -20.90 -0.80 8.50
CA PRO A 175 -20.61 0.18 9.53
C PRO A 175 -19.62 1.23 9.05
N LYS A 176 -19.87 2.46 9.48
CA LYS A 176 -19.01 3.64 9.36
C LYS A 176 -18.17 3.73 10.62
N TYR A 177 -16.88 3.41 10.49
CA TYR A 177 -15.92 3.35 11.58
C TYR A 177 -14.53 3.83 11.13
N LEU A 178 -13.62 4.03 12.09
CA LEU A 178 -12.23 4.42 11.83
C LEU A 178 -11.32 3.20 11.94
N ASP A 179 -10.47 3.00 10.94
CA ASP A 179 -9.50 1.89 10.93
C ASP A 179 -8.34 2.11 11.91
N SER A 180 -8.14 3.34 12.39
CA SER A 180 -7.25 3.65 13.50
C SER A 180 -7.80 4.76 14.38
N VAL A 181 -7.52 4.67 15.69
CA VAL A 181 -7.94 5.62 16.72
C VAL A 181 -6.77 5.88 17.67
N ALA A 182 -6.71 7.06 18.28
CA ALA A 182 -5.69 7.32 19.28
C ALA A 182 -6.15 6.87 20.66
N LYS A 183 -5.18 6.54 21.50
CA LYS A 183 -5.42 6.27 22.92
C LYS A 183 -6.12 7.47 23.59
N GLY A 184 -7.15 7.19 24.39
CA GLY A 184 -7.94 8.22 25.10
C GLY A 184 -9.00 8.92 24.26
N ASP A 185 -9.04 8.70 22.93
CA ASP A 185 -10.05 9.31 22.06
C ASP A 185 -11.46 8.81 22.41
N ILE A 186 -12.44 9.71 22.29
CA ILE A 186 -13.84 9.34 22.23
C ILE A 186 -14.20 9.23 20.76
N VAL A 187 -14.71 8.08 20.35
CA VAL A 187 -14.99 7.80 18.94
C VAL A 187 -16.45 7.38 18.74
N THR A 188 -16.98 7.72 17.57
CA THR A 188 -18.37 7.50 17.20
C THR A 188 -18.45 6.62 15.96
N PHE A 189 -19.04 5.44 16.12
CA PHE A 189 -19.35 4.55 15.00
C PHE A 189 -20.84 4.59 14.68
N SER A 190 -21.18 4.36 13.41
CA SER A 190 -22.57 4.39 12.97
C SER A 190 -22.89 3.35 11.89
N TRP A 191 -24.13 2.90 11.86
CA TRP A 191 -24.67 2.03 10.80
C TRP A 191 -26.16 2.31 10.67
N THR A 192 -26.79 1.68 9.68
CA THR A 192 -28.24 1.80 9.49
C THR A 192 -28.87 0.43 9.35
N ILE A 193 -30.08 0.29 9.86
CA ILE A 193 -30.90 -0.91 9.74
C ILE A 193 -32.11 -0.55 8.89
N GLN A 194 -32.39 -1.36 7.87
CA GLN A 194 -33.54 -1.19 6.98
C GLN A 194 -34.48 -2.38 7.09
N ASN A 195 -35.77 -2.10 7.21
CA ASN A 195 -36.81 -3.12 7.08
C ASN A 195 -37.28 -3.24 5.63
N ILE A 196 -37.05 -4.38 4.99
CA ILE A 196 -37.47 -4.66 3.60
C ILE A 196 -38.77 -5.45 3.52
N SER A 197 -39.32 -5.86 4.66
CA SER A 197 -40.63 -6.52 4.71
C SER A 197 -41.77 -5.49 4.61
N THR A 198 -42.95 -5.97 4.22
CA THR A 198 -44.18 -5.16 4.15
C THR A 198 -44.87 -5.00 5.50
N LYS A 199 -44.32 -5.61 6.57
CA LYS A 199 -44.83 -5.52 7.95
C LYS A 199 -43.81 -4.87 8.88
N SER A 200 -44.27 -4.30 9.99
CA SER A 200 -43.35 -3.75 10.98
C SER A 200 -42.67 -4.84 11.81
N GLN A 201 -41.37 -4.70 12.02
CA GLN A 201 -40.53 -5.54 12.89
C GLN A 201 -40.33 -4.85 14.25
N GLY A 202 -39.75 -5.55 15.23
CA GLY A 202 -39.54 -5.04 16.58
C GLY A 202 -40.53 -5.56 17.62
N ARG A 203 -40.24 -5.32 18.90
CA ARG A 203 -40.98 -5.84 20.06
C ARG A 203 -42.46 -5.46 20.04
N ILE A 204 -42.78 -4.24 19.62
CA ILE A 204 -44.17 -3.75 19.44
C ILE A 204 -44.59 -3.70 17.96
N GLY A 205 -43.77 -4.27 17.06
CA GLY A 205 -44.10 -4.42 15.65
C GLY A 205 -45.24 -5.42 15.41
N THR A 206 -45.69 -5.51 14.15
CA THR A 206 -46.82 -6.36 13.74
C THR A 206 -46.53 -7.84 14.05
N LEU A 207 -45.30 -8.28 13.80
CA LEU A 207 -44.86 -9.65 14.06
C LEU A 207 -44.34 -9.86 15.50
N ARG A 208 -44.18 -8.79 16.29
CA ARG A 208 -43.70 -8.80 17.69
C ARG A 208 -42.38 -9.56 17.88
N ARG A 209 -41.48 -9.42 16.92
CA ARG A 209 -40.16 -10.06 16.92
C ARG A 209 -39.13 -9.12 17.52
N GLU A 210 -38.44 -9.58 18.55
CA GLU A 210 -37.28 -8.88 19.08
C GLU A 210 -36.22 -8.76 17.98
N THR A 211 -35.71 -7.55 17.82
CA THR A 211 -34.67 -7.20 16.86
C THR A 211 -33.83 -6.08 17.42
N GLY A 212 -32.59 -5.98 16.98
CA GLY A 212 -31.68 -4.97 17.46
C GLY A 212 -30.28 -5.16 16.90
N THR A 213 -29.34 -4.42 17.48
CA THR A 213 -27.91 -4.63 17.23
C THR A 213 -27.19 -5.06 18.49
N HIS A 214 -26.25 -5.98 18.32
CA HIS A 214 -25.35 -6.42 19.36
C HIS A 214 -23.92 -6.05 18.97
N LEU A 215 -23.32 -5.14 19.73
CA LEU A 215 -21.94 -4.72 19.60
C LEU A 215 -21.12 -5.32 20.74
N SER A 216 -20.04 -6.03 20.42
CA SER A 216 -19.13 -6.59 21.42
C SER A 216 -17.67 -6.16 21.18
N ASP A 217 -16.94 -5.98 22.28
CA ASP A 217 -15.50 -5.74 22.33
C ASP A 217 -14.83 -6.81 23.22
N PRO A 218 -14.60 -8.03 22.71
CA PRO A 218 -14.07 -9.12 23.52
C PRO A 218 -12.67 -8.84 24.09
N ASN A 219 -11.94 -7.86 23.56
CA ASN A 219 -10.61 -7.50 24.04
C ASN A 219 -10.63 -6.43 25.16
N GLY A 220 -11.78 -5.82 25.43
CA GLY A 220 -11.94 -4.78 26.45
C GLY A 220 -11.06 -3.55 26.23
N MET A 221 -10.79 -3.20 24.96
CA MET A 221 -9.98 -2.03 24.58
C MET A 221 -10.80 -0.73 24.59
N PHE A 222 -12.11 -0.84 24.52
CA PHE A 222 -13.04 0.28 24.44
C PHE A 222 -13.97 0.30 25.66
N ASP A 223 -14.10 1.47 26.27
CA ASP A 223 -15.10 1.75 27.29
C ASP A 223 -16.42 2.10 26.60
N LEU A 224 -17.33 1.12 26.59
CA LEU A 224 -18.63 1.20 25.99
C LEU A 224 -19.59 1.92 26.97
N LYS A 225 -19.73 3.24 26.83
CA LYS A 225 -20.50 4.12 27.76
C LYS A 225 -21.93 3.67 28.08
N ARG A 226 -22.58 2.93 27.17
CA ARG A 226 -23.95 2.43 27.30
C ARG A 226 -24.03 0.95 27.70
N ALA A 227 -22.89 0.29 27.88
CA ALA A 227 -22.85 -1.11 28.26
C ALA A 227 -23.35 -1.31 29.70
N PRO A 228 -24.08 -2.40 30.00
CA PRO A 228 -24.44 -2.77 31.36
C PRO A 228 -23.20 -2.99 32.24
N ARG A 229 -23.31 -2.74 33.55
CA ARG A 229 -22.17 -2.87 34.48
C ARG A 229 -21.61 -4.29 34.59
N ASP A 230 -22.47 -5.28 34.39
CA ASP A 230 -22.17 -6.71 34.42
C ASP A 230 -21.54 -7.21 33.10
N THR A 231 -21.77 -6.50 32.00
CA THR A 231 -21.24 -6.81 30.66
C THR A 231 -20.65 -5.54 30.02
N PRO A 232 -19.58 -4.94 30.59
CA PRO A 232 -19.08 -3.61 30.20
C PRO A 232 -18.50 -3.56 28.77
N HIS A 233 -18.38 -4.71 28.12
CA HIS A 233 -17.83 -4.86 26.78
C HIS A 233 -18.87 -5.30 25.75
N ASP A 234 -20.15 -5.34 26.13
CA ASP A 234 -21.25 -5.71 25.26
C ASP A 234 -22.37 -4.66 25.34
N ILE A 235 -22.84 -4.20 24.18
CA ILE A 235 -24.02 -3.35 24.04
C ILE A 235 -25.05 -4.11 23.21
N MET A 236 -26.24 -4.31 23.77
CA MET A 236 -27.40 -4.80 23.04
C MET A 236 -28.45 -3.70 22.97
N ASP A 237 -28.68 -3.18 21.76
CA ASP A 237 -29.67 -2.13 21.50
C ASP A 237 -30.90 -2.75 20.82
N ILE A 238 -31.96 -2.96 21.59
CA ILE A 238 -33.21 -3.58 21.12
C ILE A 238 -34.13 -2.51 20.57
N ILE A 239 -34.60 -2.72 19.35
CA ILE A 239 -35.46 -1.78 18.64
C ILE A 239 -36.92 -2.13 18.89
N GLU A 240 -37.67 -1.16 19.39
CA GLU A 240 -39.09 -1.32 19.70
C GLU A 240 -39.94 -1.54 18.43
N VAL A 241 -39.73 -0.73 17.38
CA VAL A 241 -40.43 -0.88 16.11
C VAL A 241 -39.64 -0.35 14.92
N ILE A 242 -39.70 -1.05 13.80
CA ILE A 242 -39.21 -0.61 12.48
C ILE A 242 -40.33 -0.78 11.46
N LYS A 243 -40.87 0.32 10.93
CA LYS A 243 -41.95 0.32 9.94
C LYS A 243 -41.47 -0.27 8.60
N PRO A 244 -42.41 -0.73 7.75
CA PRO A 244 -42.07 -1.17 6.39
C PRO A 244 -41.29 -0.09 5.62
N GLY A 245 -40.15 -0.46 5.03
CA GLY A 245 -39.29 0.45 4.26
C GLY A 245 -38.50 1.46 5.10
N GLU A 246 -38.71 1.52 6.42
CA GLU A 246 -38.01 2.46 7.29
C GLU A 246 -36.52 2.11 7.44
N VAL A 247 -35.70 3.15 7.55
CA VAL A 247 -34.25 3.07 7.78
C VAL A 247 -33.94 3.76 9.09
N ILE A 248 -33.42 3.03 10.06
CA ILE A 248 -33.06 3.53 11.38
C ILE A 248 -31.55 3.71 11.46
N PRO A 249 -31.04 4.92 11.70
CA PRO A 249 -29.63 5.13 12.00
C PRO A 249 -29.33 4.71 13.45
N VAL A 250 -28.22 4.01 13.63
CA VAL A 250 -27.68 3.66 14.95
C VAL A 250 -26.32 4.32 15.07
N THR A 251 -26.09 4.98 16.21
CA THR A 251 -24.84 5.67 16.53
C THR A 251 -24.43 5.33 17.94
N VAL A 252 -23.18 4.90 18.09
CA VAL A 252 -22.60 4.50 19.38
C VAL A 252 -21.27 5.22 19.59
N ASP A 253 -21.17 5.85 20.76
CA ASP A 253 -19.95 6.50 21.23
C ASP A 253 -19.26 5.61 22.26
N PHE A 254 -17.94 5.51 22.17
CA PHE A 254 -17.12 4.77 23.13
C PHE A 254 -15.76 5.46 23.27
N GLN A 255 -15.09 5.21 24.40
CA GLN A 255 -13.78 5.79 24.67
C GLN A 255 -12.70 4.72 24.53
N VAL A 256 -11.61 5.06 23.86
CA VAL A 256 -10.43 4.18 23.78
C VAL A 256 -9.75 4.18 25.15
N SER A 257 -9.55 3.00 25.72
CA SER A 257 -9.00 2.87 27.08
C SER A 257 -7.63 3.54 27.23
N GLU A 258 -7.42 4.27 28.33
CA GLU A 258 -6.11 4.82 28.69
C GLU A 258 -5.11 3.73 29.15
N LEU A 259 -5.55 2.48 29.24
CA LEU A 259 -4.68 1.36 29.63
C LEU A 259 -4.26 0.50 28.44
N VAL A 260 -4.84 0.71 27.25
CA VAL A 260 -4.45 -0.06 26.07
C VAL A 260 -3.05 0.35 25.61
N ASN A 261 -2.28 -0.64 25.17
CA ASN A 261 -0.97 -0.44 24.57
C ASN A 261 -1.13 0.10 23.15
N GLU A 262 -0.29 1.05 22.78
CA GLU A 262 -0.18 1.53 21.41
C GLU A 262 0.31 0.40 20.49
N PHE A 263 -0.06 0.46 19.21
CA PHE A 263 0.22 -0.59 18.23
C PHE A 263 -0.40 -1.93 18.59
N THR A 264 -1.60 -1.90 19.18
CA THR A 264 -2.47 -3.07 19.32
C THR A 264 -3.65 -2.97 18.34
N THR A 265 -4.34 -4.08 18.12
CA THR A 265 -5.54 -4.13 17.28
C THR A 265 -6.75 -4.46 18.14
N GLY A 266 -7.67 -3.51 18.24
CA GLY A 266 -9.01 -3.73 18.77
C GLY A 266 -9.86 -4.46 17.74
N ASN A 267 -10.56 -5.51 18.19
CA ASN A 267 -11.52 -6.24 17.39
C ASN A 267 -12.90 -6.00 17.99
N MET A 268 -13.78 -5.35 17.23
CA MET A 268 -15.18 -5.16 17.62
C MET A 268 -16.08 -5.94 16.67
N PHE A 269 -17.16 -6.52 17.19
CA PHE A 269 -18.11 -7.28 16.39
C PHE A 269 -19.48 -6.63 16.45
N ILE A 270 -20.04 -6.27 15.30
CA ILE A 270 -21.40 -5.72 15.20
C ILE A 270 -22.29 -6.76 14.55
N ASN A 271 -23.34 -7.19 15.24
CA ASN A 271 -24.32 -8.14 14.76
C ASN A 271 -25.69 -7.48 14.67
N LEU A 272 -26.36 -7.59 13.52
CA LEU A 272 -27.81 -7.39 13.44
C LEU A 272 -28.47 -8.67 13.95
N ILE A 273 -29.32 -8.54 14.97
CA ILE A 273 -29.99 -9.68 15.60
C ILE A 273 -31.51 -9.64 15.37
N LEU A 274 -32.11 -10.81 15.18
CA LEU A 274 -33.54 -10.99 14.97
C LEU A 274 -34.00 -12.31 15.61
N SER A 275 -35.15 -12.29 16.27
CA SER A 275 -35.76 -13.50 16.85
C SER A 275 -36.34 -14.41 15.78
N ASP A 276 -36.37 -15.72 16.01
CA ASP A 276 -36.96 -16.69 15.08
C ASP A 276 -38.45 -16.43 14.77
N PRO A 277 -38.98 -16.81 13.59
CA PRO A 277 -40.39 -16.57 13.23
C PRO A 277 -41.39 -17.26 14.18
N HIS A 278 -41.02 -18.42 14.73
CA HIS A 278 -41.85 -19.22 15.64
C HIS A 278 -41.27 -19.38 17.05
N GLY A 279 -40.27 -18.58 17.42
CA GLY A 279 -39.57 -18.71 18.70
C GLY A 279 -39.06 -17.38 19.23
N LYS A 280 -38.51 -17.39 20.44
CA LYS A 280 -37.84 -16.23 21.04
C LYS A 280 -36.32 -16.30 20.94
N LYS A 281 -35.79 -17.31 20.26
CA LYS A 281 -34.34 -17.44 20.07
C LYS A 281 -33.87 -16.35 19.14
N MET A 282 -32.91 -15.55 19.58
CA MET A 282 -32.25 -14.54 18.74
C MET A 282 -31.17 -15.20 17.89
N ARG A 283 -31.03 -14.72 16.65
CA ARG A 283 -29.96 -15.14 15.73
C ARG A 283 -29.30 -13.92 15.08
N ASN A 284 -28.05 -14.11 14.66
CA ASN A 284 -27.33 -13.13 13.85
C ASN A 284 -27.84 -13.19 12.40
N VAL A 285 -28.36 -12.06 11.92
CA VAL A 285 -28.80 -11.86 10.54
C VAL A 285 -27.62 -11.47 9.65
N VAL A 286 -26.73 -10.61 10.16
CA VAL A 286 -25.47 -10.24 9.52
C VAL A 286 -24.50 -9.77 10.59
N SER A 287 -23.23 -10.09 10.41
CA SER A 287 -22.15 -9.77 11.33
C SER A 287 -21.08 -8.94 10.60
N PHE A 288 -20.48 -7.98 11.29
CA PHE A 288 -19.34 -7.21 10.80
C PHE A 288 -18.20 -7.28 11.82
N ASP A 289 -17.03 -7.68 11.33
CA ASP A 289 -15.79 -7.68 12.09
C ASP A 289 -15.04 -6.37 11.83
N LEU A 290 -14.95 -5.52 12.85
CA LEU A 290 -14.24 -4.25 12.79
C LEU A 290 -12.86 -4.42 13.40
N ARG A 291 -11.83 -4.12 12.61
CA ARG A 291 -10.42 -4.13 13.06
C ARG A 291 -9.92 -2.70 13.16
N ILE A 292 -9.51 -2.31 14.36
CA ILE A 292 -9.17 -0.92 14.67
C ILE A 292 -7.78 -0.90 15.28
N GLN A 293 -6.84 -0.23 14.62
CA GLN A 293 -5.50 -0.05 15.16
C GLN A 293 -5.48 1.05 16.22
N ILE A 294 -4.96 0.74 17.40
CA ILE A 294 -4.69 1.73 18.44
C ILE A 294 -3.33 2.37 18.16
N SER A 295 -3.31 3.69 18.01
CA SER A 295 -2.12 4.46 17.65
C SER A 295 -1.76 5.52 18.68
N PRO A 296 -0.48 5.93 18.77
CA PRO A 296 -0.13 7.12 19.53
C PRO A 296 -0.71 8.37 18.87
N SER A 297 -1.03 9.37 19.69
CA SER A 297 -1.23 10.73 19.20
C SER A 297 0.10 11.32 18.75
N TYR A 298 0.10 12.01 17.61
CA TYR A 298 1.30 12.69 17.11
C TYR A 298 1.74 13.79 18.08
N ARG A 299 3.03 13.78 18.43
CA ARG A 299 3.69 14.83 19.19
C ARG A 299 5.04 15.10 18.55
N TYR A 300 5.28 16.32 18.12
CA TYR A 300 6.55 16.68 17.50
C TYR A 300 7.67 16.70 18.55
N ASN A 301 8.74 15.94 18.29
CA ASN A 301 9.98 16.04 19.04
C ASN A 301 11.04 16.75 18.18
N PRO A 302 11.51 17.96 18.58
CA PRO A 302 12.56 18.67 17.86
C PRO A 302 13.84 17.85 17.64
N ALA A 303 14.17 16.95 18.57
CA ALA A 303 15.32 16.06 18.50
C ALA A 303 15.10 14.84 17.59
N ALA A 304 13.86 14.54 17.19
CA ALA A 304 13.58 13.44 16.28
C ALA A 304 14.29 13.65 14.94
N ARG A 305 14.93 12.58 14.49
CA ARG A 305 15.66 12.51 13.21
C ARG A 305 14.90 11.77 12.15
N PHE A 306 13.94 10.97 12.58
CA PHE A 306 13.04 10.22 11.73
C PHE A 306 11.60 10.64 12.01
N LEU A 307 10.81 10.77 10.95
CA LEU A 307 9.36 10.67 11.00
C LEU A 307 8.97 9.32 10.39
N LEU A 308 8.33 8.46 11.17
CA LEU A 308 7.72 7.23 10.68
C LEU A 308 6.24 7.46 10.40
N VAL A 309 5.88 7.47 9.12
CA VAL A 309 4.51 7.62 8.63
C VAL A 309 3.90 6.23 8.42
N ILE A 310 2.85 5.96 9.18
CA ILE A 310 2.07 4.71 9.17
C ILE A 310 0.61 4.99 8.83
N ASN A 311 -0.19 3.95 8.69
CA ASN A 311 -1.65 4.04 8.57
C ASN A 311 -2.33 2.86 9.28
N GLY A 312 -3.67 2.87 9.34
CA GLY A 312 -4.50 1.84 9.98
C GLY A 312 -4.34 0.42 9.44
N SER A 313 -3.72 0.26 8.26
CA SER A 313 -3.40 -1.04 7.66
C SER A 313 -1.92 -1.44 7.82
N SER A 314 -1.09 -0.58 8.41
CA SER A 314 0.32 -0.89 8.68
C SER A 314 0.45 -1.99 9.75
N PRO A 315 1.24 -3.07 9.53
CA PRO A 315 1.36 -4.15 10.51
C PRO A 315 2.04 -3.68 11.81
N ASN A 316 1.36 -3.83 12.95
CA ASN A 316 1.84 -3.40 14.27
C ASN A 316 3.23 -3.94 14.62
N ALA A 317 3.45 -5.25 14.45
CA ALA A 317 4.73 -5.88 14.75
C ALA A 317 5.87 -5.24 13.92
N PHE A 318 5.62 -4.96 12.65
CA PHE A 318 6.61 -4.33 11.79
C PHE A 318 6.92 -2.90 12.21
N VAL A 319 5.90 -2.11 12.56
CA VAL A 319 6.07 -0.76 13.12
C VAL A 319 6.95 -0.81 14.37
N LEU A 320 6.63 -1.70 15.31
CA LEU A 320 7.40 -1.87 16.55
C LEU A 320 8.86 -2.28 16.27
N HIS A 321 9.12 -3.16 15.29
CA HIS A 321 10.49 -3.55 14.93
C HIS A 321 11.29 -2.39 14.31
N LEU A 322 10.65 -1.54 13.50
CA LEU A 322 11.28 -0.32 12.97
C LEU A 322 11.64 0.64 14.11
N LEU A 323 10.71 0.89 15.02
CA LEU A 323 10.93 1.76 16.18
C LEU A 323 12.05 1.22 17.05
N HIS A 324 12.01 -0.07 17.37
CA HIS A 324 13.04 -0.75 18.16
C HIS A 324 14.42 -0.56 17.52
N PHE A 325 14.55 -0.80 16.21
CA PHE A 325 15.85 -0.63 15.56
C PHE A 325 16.30 0.84 15.49
N ILE A 326 15.41 1.81 15.24
CA ILE A 326 15.79 3.22 15.21
C ILE A 326 16.21 3.71 16.61
N GLN A 327 15.42 3.38 17.64
CA GLN A 327 15.62 3.85 19.01
C GLN A 327 16.71 3.09 19.77
N LEU A 328 16.91 1.80 19.51
CA LEU A 328 17.86 0.96 20.24
C LEU A 328 19.01 0.44 19.36
N GLY A 329 18.82 0.34 18.05
CA GLY A 329 19.88 -0.03 17.12
C GLY A 329 20.69 1.18 16.65
N LEU A 330 20.02 2.31 16.36
CA LEU A 330 20.67 3.57 16.01
C LEU A 330 20.76 4.57 17.19
N HIS A 331 19.98 4.38 18.25
CA HIS A 331 19.89 5.35 19.36
C HIS A 331 19.49 6.76 18.91
N LEU A 332 18.60 6.86 17.92
CA LEU A 332 18.08 8.13 17.40
C LEU A 332 16.59 8.28 17.72
N PRO A 333 16.12 9.48 18.10
CA PRO A 333 14.70 9.70 18.35
C PRO A 333 13.91 9.67 17.04
N VAL A 334 12.69 9.14 17.12
CA VAL A 334 11.75 8.97 16.01
C VAL A 334 10.37 9.44 16.46
N ASP A 335 9.74 10.22 15.60
CA ASP A 335 8.33 10.57 15.74
C ASP A 335 7.48 9.65 14.88
N ILE A 336 6.23 9.45 15.28
CA ILE A 336 5.29 8.55 14.60
C ILE A 336 4.07 9.34 14.22
N PHE A 337 3.68 9.23 12.95
CA PHE A 337 2.48 9.86 12.44
C PHE A 337 1.59 8.83 11.75
N ASN A 338 0.40 8.61 12.30
CA ASN A 338 -0.59 7.74 11.69
C ASN A 338 -1.54 8.55 10.81
N LEU A 339 -1.42 8.37 9.51
CA LEU A 339 -2.20 9.10 8.51
C LEU A 339 -3.71 8.77 8.57
N SER A 340 -4.10 7.63 9.15
CA SER A 340 -5.50 7.28 9.37
C SER A 340 -6.16 8.05 10.52
N LEU A 341 -5.37 8.72 11.38
CA LEU A 341 -5.91 9.57 12.46
C LEU A 341 -6.25 10.99 12.01
N SER A 342 -5.60 11.49 10.96
CA SER A 342 -5.73 12.87 10.48
C SER A 342 -6.26 12.98 9.06
N GLY A 343 -6.05 11.94 8.24
CA GLY A 343 -6.38 11.92 6.81
C GLY A 343 -5.48 12.78 5.92
N ALA A 344 -4.60 13.58 6.52
CA ALA A 344 -3.70 14.51 5.84
C ALA A 344 -2.44 14.72 6.68
N TYR A 345 -1.40 15.33 6.11
CA TYR A 345 -0.14 15.67 6.79
C TYR A 345 -0.22 16.92 7.66
N THR A 346 -1.39 17.14 8.27
CA THR A 346 -1.63 18.25 9.18
C THR A 346 -1.98 17.72 10.56
N THR A 347 -1.62 18.47 11.61
CA THR A 347 -2.20 18.24 12.94
C THR A 347 -3.71 18.49 12.89
N ALA A 348 -4.51 17.75 13.67
CA ALA A 348 -5.97 18.01 13.66
C ALA A 348 -6.32 19.29 14.44
N ASP A 349 -5.49 19.63 15.43
CA ASP A 349 -5.67 20.71 16.39
C ASP A 349 -5.21 22.06 15.85
N THR A 350 -3.99 22.16 15.30
CA THR A 350 -3.47 23.43 14.75
C THR A 350 -3.66 23.54 13.24
N ARG A 351 -3.98 22.43 12.54
CA ARG A 351 -3.99 22.32 11.07
C ARG A 351 -2.66 22.72 10.44
N GLU A 352 -1.59 22.71 11.23
CA GLU A 352 -0.25 22.98 10.77
C GLU A 352 0.30 21.75 10.08
N ASP A 353 1.05 22.00 9.02
CA ASP A 353 1.74 20.96 8.30
C ASP A 353 2.90 20.40 9.12
N ILE A 354 2.82 19.10 9.41
CA ILE A 354 3.81 18.45 10.26
C ILE A 354 5.14 18.25 9.53
N LEU A 355 5.14 18.14 8.19
CA LEU A 355 6.32 17.73 7.45
C LEU A 355 7.38 18.84 7.42
N ALA A 356 6.95 20.10 7.57
CA ALA A 356 7.83 21.26 7.70
C ALA A 356 8.84 21.11 8.84
N ASN A 357 8.48 20.37 9.90
CA ASN A 357 9.34 20.10 11.05
C ASN A 357 10.48 19.11 10.78
N TYR A 358 10.49 18.48 9.60
CA TYR A 358 11.45 17.45 9.21
C TYR A 358 12.36 17.88 8.05
N SER A 359 12.55 19.19 7.87
CA SER A 359 13.59 19.74 6.99
C SER A 359 14.98 19.24 7.36
N GLY A 360 15.73 18.72 6.37
CA GLY A 360 17.06 18.15 6.56
C GLY A 360 17.07 16.86 7.40
N LYS A 361 15.92 16.20 7.57
CA LYS A 361 15.76 14.95 8.34
C LYS A 361 15.39 13.78 7.44
N THR A 362 14.93 12.67 8.00
CA THR A 362 14.43 11.52 7.23
C THR A 362 12.94 11.31 7.48
N ILE A 363 12.17 11.12 6.41
CA ILE A 363 10.77 10.71 6.48
C ILE A 363 10.65 9.30 5.88
N ILE A 364 10.09 8.38 6.66
CA ILE A 364 9.88 6.98 6.30
C ILE A 364 8.39 6.76 6.10
N PHE A 365 7.98 6.26 4.94
CA PHE A 365 6.61 5.85 4.65
C PHE A 365 6.50 4.34 4.58
N LEU A 366 5.51 3.76 5.26
CA LEU A 366 5.06 2.41 4.97
C LEU A 366 4.18 2.43 3.73
N GLY A 367 4.61 1.75 2.67
CA GLY A 367 4.05 1.87 1.32
C GLY A 367 2.76 1.09 1.07
N ASN A 368 2.14 0.54 2.12
CA ASN A 368 0.84 -0.10 2.05
C ASN A 368 -0.27 0.96 1.90
N PRO A 369 -1.34 0.68 1.14
CA PRO A 369 -2.49 1.57 1.04
C PRO A 369 -3.27 1.58 2.36
N MET A 370 -4.12 2.60 2.51
CA MET A 370 -5.13 2.66 3.56
C MET A 370 -6.51 2.92 2.95
N ASN A 371 -7.52 2.37 3.60
CA ASN A 371 -8.91 2.72 3.32
C ASN A 371 -9.17 4.17 3.80
N TYR A 372 -9.32 5.09 2.87
CA TYR A 372 -9.41 6.52 3.12
C TYR A 372 -10.81 6.93 3.57
N PHE A 373 -11.16 6.58 4.81
CA PHE A 373 -12.47 6.84 5.41
C PHE A 373 -13.63 6.43 4.49
N GLN A 374 -13.49 5.25 3.86
CA GLN A 374 -14.45 4.66 2.92
C GLN A 374 -14.57 5.35 1.54
N ASP A 375 -13.72 6.34 1.22
CA ASP A 375 -13.59 6.95 -0.12
C ASP A 375 -12.61 6.19 -1.04
N GLY A 376 -12.34 4.93 -0.71
CA GLY A 376 -11.44 4.04 -1.44
C GLY A 376 -10.01 4.04 -0.90
N GLN A 377 -9.13 3.33 -1.59
CA GLN A 377 -7.75 3.16 -1.16
C GLN A 377 -6.91 4.39 -1.53
N ARG A 378 -5.99 4.78 -0.65
CA ARG A 378 -4.98 5.83 -0.89
C ARG A 378 -3.61 5.37 -0.41
N HIS A 379 -2.57 5.72 -1.17
CA HIS A 379 -1.19 5.56 -0.71
C HIS A 379 -0.68 6.82 -0.01
N PRO A 380 0.29 6.73 0.93
CA PRO A 380 0.76 7.89 1.69
C PRO A 380 1.25 9.03 0.80
N TRP A 381 2.02 8.72 -0.26
CA TRP A 381 2.54 9.74 -1.18
C TRP A 381 1.46 10.38 -2.06
N GLU A 382 0.24 9.86 -2.13
CA GLU A 382 -0.86 10.50 -2.86
C GLU A 382 -1.44 11.69 -2.09
N LEU A 383 -1.26 11.70 -0.77
CA LEU A 383 -1.69 12.74 0.15
C LEU A 383 -0.59 13.77 0.46
N LEU A 384 0.57 13.66 -0.20
CA LEU A 384 1.66 14.65 -0.12
C LEU A 384 1.43 15.80 -1.11
N ASP A 385 1.57 17.02 -0.60
CA ASP A 385 1.76 18.21 -1.42
C ASP A 385 3.13 18.13 -2.12
N VAL A 386 3.13 18.34 -3.44
CA VAL A 386 4.33 18.21 -4.27
C VAL A 386 5.31 19.34 -4.01
N ASP A 387 4.82 20.57 -3.81
CA ASP A 387 5.65 21.75 -3.58
C ASP A 387 6.33 21.63 -2.22
N GLN A 388 5.58 21.19 -1.22
CA GLN A 388 6.13 21.00 0.12
C GLN A 388 7.17 19.86 0.17
N ALA A 389 6.85 18.71 -0.44
CA ALA A 389 7.81 17.61 -0.54
C ALA A 389 9.06 18.02 -1.35
N PHE A 390 8.90 18.89 -2.36
CA PHE A 390 10.00 19.44 -3.15
C PHE A 390 10.91 20.30 -2.29
N ASP A 391 10.34 21.20 -1.48
CA ASP A 391 11.10 22.09 -0.61
C ASP A 391 11.85 21.31 0.47
N LEU A 392 11.23 20.29 1.07
CA LEU A 392 11.88 19.38 2.01
C LEU A 392 13.05 18.64 1.35
N ALA A 393 12.82 18.03 0.18
CA ALA A 393 13.86 17.36 -0.60
C ALA A 393 15.03 18.31 -0.94
N LYS A 394 14.73 19.56 -1.28
CA LYS A 394 15.73 20.59 -1.60
C LYS A 394 16.54 21.01 -0.37
N GLN A 395 15.92 20.99 0.81
CA GLN A 395 16.57 21.26 2.10
C GLN A 395 17.32 20.04 2.66
N GLY A 396 17.38 18.93 1.91
CA GLY A 396 18.16 17.75 2.28
C GLY A 396 17.37 16.70 3.06
N THR A 397 16.05 16.80 3.13
CA THR A 397 15.21 15.74 3.67
C THR A 397 15.24 14.52 2.75
N ASN A 398 15.46 13.34 3.33
CA ASN A 398 15.43 12.09 2.60
C ASN A 398 14.08 11.40 2.79
N PHE A 399 13.58 10.78 1.72
CA PHE A 399 12.36 10.00 1.74
C PHE A 399 12.66 8.52 1.52
N LEU A 400 12.26 7.68 2.47
CA LEU A 400 12.32 6.22 2.35
C LEU A 400 10.90 5.67 2.30
N VAL A 401 10.54 4.97 1.23
CA VAL A 401 9.28 4.24 1.11
C VAL A 401 9.57 2.75 1.24
N ILE A 402 9.02 2.10 2.26
CA ILE A 402 9.22 0.68 2.52
C ILE A 402 8.05 -0.10 1.92
N SER A 403 8.34 -1.09 1.07
CA SER A 403 7.37 -1.98 0.43
C SER A 403 6.21 -1.26 -0.29
N PRO A 404 6.48 -0.35 -1.25
CA PRO A 404 5.40 0.28 -2.00
C PRO A 404 4.62 -0.75 -2.82
N GLU A 405 3.33 -0.91 -2.52
CA GLU A 405 2.45 -1.82 -3.26
C GLU A 405 2.13 -1.30 -4.68
N ASN A 406 2.12 0.03 -4.86
CA ASN A 406 1.87 0.67 -6.15
C ASN A 406 3.08 1.50 -6.61
N MET A 407 4.08 0.80 -7.14
CA MET A 407 5.29 1.41 -7.68
C MET A 407 5.00 2.44 -8.80
N GLN A 408 3.97 2.20 -9.60
CA GLN A 408 3.65 3.09 -10.73
C GLN A 408 3.14 4.45 -10.24
N SER A 409 2.27 4.47 -9.22
CA SER A 409 1.82 5.70 -8.56
C SER A 409 3.00 6.45 -7.95
N LEU A 410 3.89 5.75 -7.24
CA LEU A 410 5.09 6.34 -6.63
C LEU A 410 6.05 6.94 -7.69
N LYS A 411 6.25 6.26 -8.82
CA LYS A 411 7.04 6.79 -9.96
C LYS A 411 6.39 8.04 -10.56
N GLY A 412 5.06 8.08 -10.66
CA GLY A 412 4.30 9.24 -11.09
C GLY A 412 4.46 10.44 -10.15
N PHE A 413 4.34 10.21 -8.84
CA PHE A 413 4.61 11.22 -7.81
C PHE A 413 6.05 11.75 -7.90
N SER A 414 7.03 10.85 -7.95
CA SER A 414 8.45 11.21 -8.10
C SER A 414 8.74 12.01 -9.37
N HIS A 415 8.04 11.73 -10.47
CA HIS A 415 8.18 12.49 -11.71
C HIS A 415 7.77 13.95 -11.51
N LEU A 416 6.58 14.20 -10.94
CA LEU A 416 6.10 15.54 -10.61
C LEU A 416 7.07 16.24 -9.65
N LEU A 417 7.41 15.56 -8.55
CA LEU A 417 8.34 16.04 -7.53
C LEU A 417 9.70 16.43 -8.13
N SER A 418 10.26 15.62 -9.02
CA SER A 418 11.60 15.89 -9.58
C SER A 418 11.65 17.09 -10.55
N SER A 419 10.50 17.51 -11.09
CA SER A 419 10.44 18.58 -12.09
C SER A 419 10.61 19.98 -11.51
N GLY A 420 10.27 20.17 -10.23
CA GLY A 420 10.28 21.48 -9.55
C GLY A 420 9.28 22.50 -10.11
N VAL A 421 8.34 22.05 -10.95
CA VAL A 421 7.27 22.91 -11.44
C VAL A 421 6.26 23.11 -10.33
N SER A 422 6.04 24.38 -9.98
CA SER A 422 4.92 24.81 -9.14
C SER A 422 4.07 25.79 -9.95
N PRO A 423 2.74 25.62 -10.01
CA PRO A 423 1.84 26.58 -10.66
C PRO A 423 1.83 27.95 -9.97
N PHE A 424 2.30 28.03 -8.72
CA PHE A 424 1.98 29.12 -7.81
C PHE A 424 3.16 30.00 -7.43
N GLN A 425 4.30 29.89 -8.11
CA GLN A 425 5.37 30.88 -7.93
C GLN A 425 4.88 32.24 -8.48
N PRO A 426 4.75 33.29 -7.63
CA PRO A 426 4.28 34.58 -8.07
C PRO A 426 5.17 35.13 -9.19
N ALA A 427 4.54 35.82 -10.15
CA ALA A 427 5.22 36.32 -11.35
C ALA A 427 6.42 37.26 -11.04
N ASP A 428 6.45 37.81 -9.83
CA ASP A 428 7.40 38.83 -9.41
C ASP A 428 8.74 38.27 -8.89
N ASN A 429 8.87 36.96 -8.69
CA ASN A 429 10.10 36.34 -8.14
C ASN A 429 11.05 35.79 -9.22
N PHE A 430 10.87 36.15 -10.50
CA PHE A 430 11.72 35.60 -11.57
C PHE A 430 13.00 36.40 -11.77
N THR A 431 14.11 35.67 -11.87
CA THR A 431 15.36 36.27 -12.33
C THR A 431 15.36 36.30 -13.86
N GLN A 432 15.39 37.49 -14.48
CA GLN A 432 15.53 37.63 -15.93
C GLN A 432 16.99 37.44 -16.34
N ALA A 433 17.30 36.62 -17.34
CA ALA A 433 18.64 36.48 -17.92
C ALA A 433 18.72 37.17 -19.28
N ALA A 434 19.76 37.95 -19.55
CA ALA A 434 19.88 38.63 -20.85
C ALA A 434 20.20 37.68 -22.02
N ASN A 435 20.91 36.58 -21.74
CA ASN A 435 21.34 35.56 -22.70
C ASN A 435 21.77 34.28 -21.98
N ILE A 436 22.13 33.23 -22.74
CA ILE A 436 22.54 31.93 -22.16
C ILE A 436 23.79 32.05 -21.26
N LYS A 437 24.73 32.96 -21.55
CA LYS A 437 25.91 33.13 -20.68
C LYS A 437 25.50 33.72 -19.32
N ASP A 438 24.67 34.75 -19.33
CA ASP A 438 24.11 35.37 -18.12
C ASP A 438 23.26 34.37 -17.32
N LEU A 439 22.45 33.54 -18.00
CA LEU A 439 21.72 32.42 -17.39
C LEU A 439 22.66 31.50 -16.59
N LEU A 440 23.75 31.02 -17.19
CA LEU A 440 24.69 30.13 -16.51
C LEU A 440 25.35 30.83 -15.32
N THR A 441 25.66 32.12 -15.44
CA THR A 441 26.23 32.92 -14.34
C THR A 441 25.24 33.09 -13.18
N LYS A 442 23.95 33.30 -13.47
CA LYS A 442 22.89 33.44 -12.46
C LYS A 442 22.56 32.12 -11.75
N LEU A 443 22.65 31.00 -12.47
CA LEU A 443 22.47 29.67 -11.89
C LEU A 443 23.71 29.17 -11.15
N THR A 444 24.89 29.77 -11.34
CA THR A 444 26.08 29.37 -10.59
C THR A 444 25.87 29.72 -9.11
N PRO A 445 26.01 28.77 -8.18
CA PRO A 445 25.83 29.04 -6.76
C PRO A 445 26.71 30.21 -6.31
N LYS A 446 26.08 31.27 -5.79
CA LYS A 446 26.74 32.34 -5.05
C LYS A 446 26.35 32.19 -3.57
N THR A 447 26.80 33.08 -2.70
CA THR A 447 26.39 33.12 -1.28
C THR A 447 24.88 33.30 -1.07
N SER A 448 24.11 33.60 -2.12
CA SER A 448 22.64 33.68 -2.11
C SER A 448 22.00 32.39 -2.66
N PRO A 449 20.76 32.06 -2.26
CA PRO A 449 20.02 30.95 -2.85
C PRO A 449 19.94 31.10 -4.38
N THR A 450 20.20 30.02 -5.11
CA THR A 450 20.06 30.01 -6.56
C THR A 450 18.59 30.22 -6.93
N PRO A 451 18.29 31.08 -7.92
CA PRO A 451 16.92 31.31 -8.32
C PRO A 451 16.32 30.01 -8.88
N SER A 452 15.15 29.62 -8.34
CA SER A 452 14.43 28.40 -8.76
C SER A 452 13.89 28.50 -10.19
N ARG A 453 13.67 29.73 -10.69
CA ARG A 453 13.17 30.01 -12.04
C ARG A 453 13.89 31.19 -12.66
N VAL A 454 14.40 31.00 -13.87
CA VAL A 454 15.08 32.03 -14.67
C VAL A 454 14.40 32.17 -16.02
N VAL A 455 14.10 33.40 -16.42
CA VAL A 455 13.44 33.69 -17.70
C VAL A 455 14.50 34.10 -18.72
N LEU A 456 14.53 33.45 -19.88
CA LEU A 456 15.46 33.71 -20.98
C LEU A 456 14.70 34.27 -22.19
N PRO A 457 14.89 35.55 -22.57
CA PRO A 457 14.23 36.14 -23.72
C PRO A 457 14.76 35.57 -25.02
N VAL A 458 13.86 35.40 -25.98
CA VAL A 458 14.10 34.86 -27.32
C VAL A 458 13.50 35.80 -28.36
N LYS A 459 14.39 36.44 -29.13
CA LYS A 459 14.01 37.32 -30.24
C LYS A 459 13.98 36.57 -31.56
N LYS A 460 13.00 36.86 -32.41
CA LYS A 460 12.89 36.32 -33.77
C LYS A 460 14.13 36.69 -34.59
N LYS A 461 14.82 35.70 -35.18
CA LYS A 461 15.93 35.95 -36.12
C LYS A 461 15.41 36.26 -37.52
N LEU A 462 16.12 37.11 -38.26
CA LEU A 462 15.86 37.41 -39.66
C LEU A 462 15.70 36.08 -40.45
N MET A 463 14.63 35.94 -41.23
CA MET A 463 14.27 34.74 -42.01
C MET A 463 13.82 33.48 -41.21
N LYS A 464 13.73 33.50 -39.87
CA LYS A 464 13.24 32.35 -39.07
C LYS A 464 11.91 32.64 -38.39
N LYS A 465 11.01 31.66 -38.35
CA LYS A 465 9.79 31.70 -37.52
C LYS A 465 10.18 31.70 -36.03
N LEU A 466 9.39 32.38 -35.19
CA LEU A 466 9.69 32.53 -33.76
C LEU A 466 9.81 31.16 -33.06
N HIS A 467 8.87 30.23 -33.30
CA HIS A 467 8.93 28.87 -32.73
C HIS A 467 10.21 28.09 -33.10
N LYS A 468 10.72 28.24 -34.34
CA LYS A 468 11.99 27.61 -34.74
C LYS A 468 13.18 28.21 -34.00
N THR A 469 13.12 29.51 -33.73
CA THR A 469 14.14 30.21 -32.94
C THR A 469 14.05 29.80 -31.48
N LEU A 470 12.84 29.68 -30.92
CA LEU A 470 12.56 29.19 -29.58
C LEU A 470 13.14 27.78 -29.36
N ALA A 471 12.78 26.83 -30.23
CA ALA A 471 13.28 25.46 -30.16
C ALA A 471 14.81 25.39 -30.28
N ALA A 472 15.41 26.19 -31.17
CA ALA A 472 16.86 26.25 -31.31
C ALA A 472 17.55 26.84 -30.07
N THR A 473 16.99 27.88 -29.47
CA THR A 473 17.50 28.46 -28.22
C THR A 473 17.33 27.48 -27.05
N ALA A 474 16.17 26.82 -26.95
CA ALA A 474 15.91 25.80 -25.93
C ALA A 474 16.90 24.64 -26.01
N LYS A 475 17.15 24.11 -27.23
CA LYS A 475 18.17 23.07 -27.46
C LYS A 475 19.58 23.55 -27.12
N THR A 476 19.90 24.82 -27.39
CA THR A 476 21.20 25.40 -27.04
C THR A 476 21.34 25.55 -25.51
N ALA A 477 20.30 26.03 -24.84
CA ALA A 477 20.25 26.14 -23.39
C ALA A 477 20.33 24.76 -22.72
N GLN A 478 19.59 23.78 -23.23
CA GLN A 478 19.64 22.38 -22.80
C GLN A 478 21.06 21.82 -22.82
N GLN A 479 21.72 21.94 -23.97
CA GLN A 479 23.10 21.47 -24.13
C GLN A 479 24.04 22.19 -23.15
N LYS A 480 23.92 23.51 -23.01
CA LYS A 480 24.78 24.31 -22.12
C LYS A 480 24.55 24.01 -20.65
N LEU A 481 23.30 23.85 -20.21
CA LEU A 481 22.94 23.49 -18.84
C LEU A 481 23.44 22.08 -18.51
N SER A 482 23.24 21.10 -19.39
CA SER A 482 23.78 19.74 -19.23
C SER A 482 25.32 19.73 -19.19
N ASP A 483 25.95 20.59 -19.98
CA ASP A 483 27.40 20.72 -20.05
C ASP A 483 28.01 21.46 -18.84
N THR A 484 27.27 22.36 -18.19
CA THR A 484 27.76 23.17 -17.05
C THR A 484 27.34 22.57 -15.71
N PHE A 485 26.15 22.01 -15.61
CA PHE A 485 25.50 21.52 -14.38
C PHE A 485 24.97 20.08 -14.55
N PRO A 486 25.84 19.10 -14.79
CA PRO A 486 25.43 17.74 -15.14
C PRO A 486 24.68 16.97 -14.05
N LEU A 487 24.65 17.45 -12.79
CA LEU A 487 23.93 16.82 -11.69
C LEU A 487 22.66 17.57 -11.27
N ARG A 488 22.41 18.73 -11.86
CA ARG A 488 21.20 19.50 -11.59
C ARG A 488 20.17 19.19 -12.66
N ARG A 489 18.90 19.25 -12.27
CA ARG A 489 17.79 19.03 -13.19
C ARG A 489 17.19 20.36 -13.59
N PHE A 490 16.89 20.49 -14.88
CA PHE A 490 16.23 21.69 -15.39
C PHE A 490 15.08 21.30 -16.30
N LEU A 491 13.99 22.03 -16.16
CA LEU A 491 12.91 22.07 -17.14
C LEU A 491 13.03 23.35 -17.96
N ILE A 492 13.00 23.22 -19.28
CA ILE A 492 12.95 24.35 -20.21
C ILE A 492 11.58 24.33 -20.88
N ALA A 493 10.77 25.36 -20.65
CA ALA A 493 9.43 25.49 -21.22
C ALA A 493 9.23 26.89 -21.84
N PRO A 494 8.35 27.05 -22.83
CA PRO A 494 7.91 28.38 -23.27
C PRO A 494 7.19 29.11 -22.12
N SER A 495 7.51 30.39 -21.87
CA SER A 495 6.87 31.13 -20.77
C SER A 495 5.40 31.51 -21.05
N SER A 496 4.98 31.51 -22.31
CA SER A 496 3.62 31.86 -22.73
C SER A 496 3.27 31.19 -24.07
N PRO A 497 1.97 31.03 -24.40
CA PRO A 497 1.57 30.54 -25.71
C PRO A 497 1.86 31.59 -26.78
N ILE A 498 2.39 31.15 -27.92
CA ILE A 498 2.59 32.04 -29.09
C ILE A 498 1.26 32.13 -29.84
N THR A 499 0.39 33.04 -29.41
CA THR A 499 -0.95 33.24 -30.00
C THR A 499 -0.92 34.11 -31.26
N ASP A 500 -0.07 35.14 -31.31
CA ASP A 500 0.09 36.01 -32.48
C ASP A 500 1.33 35.64 -33.32
N PRO A 501 1.17 35.23 -34.61
CA PRO A 501 2.29 34.97 -35.50
C PRO A 501 3.15 36.22 -35.81
N LYS A 502 2.67 37.44 -35.53
CA LYS A 502 3.42 38.70 -35.66
C LYS A 502 4.33 38.97 -34.46
N THR A 503 4.17 38.27 -33.35
CA THR A 503 5.01 38.41 -32.15
C THR A 503 6.49 38.28 -32.51
N LYS A 504 7.28 39.29 -32.11
CA LYS A 504 8.72 39.38 -32.42
C LYS A 504 9.59 38.78 -31.31
N GLU A 505 9.06 38.68 -30.10
CA GLU A 505 9.80 38.25 -28.91
C GLU A 505 8.93 37.33 -28.03
N THR A 506 9.54 36.32 -27.44
CA THR A 506 8.95 35.44 -26.42
C THR A 506 10.04 35.11 -25.40
N SER A 507 9.76 34.31 -24.39
CA SER A 507 10.78 33.81 -23.47
C SER A 507 10.68 32.31 -23.22
N LEU A 508 11.75 31.76 -22.66
CA LEU A 508 11.84 30.42 -22.11
C LEU A 508 11.94 30.52 -20.59
N ASP A 509 11.12 29.76 -19.89
CA ASP A 509 11.28 29.48 -18.46
C ASP A 509 12.26 28.35 -18.26
N ILE A 510 13.20 28.57 -17.37
CA ILE A 510 14.21 27.61 -16.97
C ILE A 510 14.01 27.38 -15.48
N ILE A 511 13.38 26.26 -15.18
CA ILE A 511 12.98 25.90 -13.82
C ILE A 511 13.96 24.85 -13.32
N GLU A 512 14.55 25.09 -12.15
CA GLU A 512 15.41 24.11 -11.49
C GLU A 512 14.55 23.09 -10.75
N GLY A 513 14.72 21.82 -11.12
CA GLY A 513 14.15 20.67 -10.42
C GLY A 513 15.06 20.12 -9.33
N LEU A 514 14.71 18.96 -8.77
CA LEU A 514 15.53 18.32 -7.74
C LEU A 514 16.84 17.80 -8.33
N PRO A 515 17.99 18.03 -7.69
CA PRO A 515 19.27 17.50 -8.18
C PRO A 515 19.31 15.97 -8.11
N HIS A 516 20.22 15.36 -8.86
CA HIS A 516 20.46 13.91 -8.82
C HIS A 516 20.92 13.40 -7.45
N SER A 517 21.38 14.29 -6.55
CA SER A 517 21.77 13.95 -5.19
C SER A 517 20.59 13.79 -4.22
N THR A 518 19.38 14.20 -4.61
CA THR A 518 18.18 14.05 -3.77
C THR A 518 17.77 12.58 -3.65
N LYS A 519 17.39 12.16 -2.45
CA LYS A 519 17.00 10.76 -2.17
C LYS A 519 15.49 10.61 -2.00
N LEU A 520 14.88 9.85 -2.90
CA LEU A 520 13.59 9.21 -2.71
C LEU A 520 13.76 7.74 -3.06
N ILE A 521 13.84 6.90 -2.04
CA ILE A 521 14.23 5.51 -2.18
C ILE A 521 13.04 4.62 -1.85
N ALA A 522 12.78 3.65 -2.72
CA ALA A 522 11.83 2.58 -2.48
C ALA A 522 12.58 1.29 -2.13
N SER A 523 12.32 0.76 -0.94
CA SER A 523 12.72 -0.58 -0.52
C SER A 523 11.69 -1.59 -1.05
N LEU A 524 12.13 -2.63 -1.78
CA LEU A 524 11.22 -3.57 -2.46
C LEU A 524 10.96 -4.85 -1.67
N GLN A 525 11.59 -5.04 -0.52
CA GLN A 525 11.37 -6.24 0.28
C GLN A 525 9.98 -6.18 0.92
N PRO A 526 9.07 -7.14 0.66
CA PRO A 526 7.72 -7.12 1.22
C PRO A 526 7.74 -7.26 2.74
N PHE A 527 6.63 -6.85 3.36
CA PHE A 527 6.41 -7.07 4.78
C PHE A 527 6.19 -8.56 5.05
N HIS A 528 6.95 -9.10 6.01
CA HIS A 528 6.69 -10.43 6.59
C HIS A 528 6.13 -10.23 8.00
N PRO A 529 4.80 -10.17 8.16
CA PRO A 529 4.17 -9.85 9.45
C PRO A 529 4.51 -10.87 10.55
N ASP A 530 4.85 -12.10 10.16
CA ASP A 530 5.20 -13.18 11.07
C ASP A 530 6.67 -13.16 11.52
N SER A 531 7.48 -12.26 10.97
CA SER A 531 8.90 -12.19 11.33
C SER A 531 9.06 -11.46 12.68
N PRO A 532 9.71 -12.08 13.69
CA PRO A 532 9.90 -11.47 15.01
C PRO A 532 10.97 -10.37 15.03
N VAL A 533 11.64 -10.12 13.89
CA VAL A 533 12.70 -9.12 13.78
C VAL A 533 12.59 -8.38 12.45
N ILE A 534 13.08 -7.14 12.43
CA ILE A 534 13.32 -6.44 11.17
C ILE A 534 14.43 -7.15 10.38
N SER A 535 14.25 -7.31 9.07
CA SER A 535 15.29 -7.89 8.21
C SER A 535 16.57 -7.04 8.21
N GLU A 536 17.73 -7.69 8.06
CA GLU A 536 19.01 -6.96 7.89
C GLU A 536 18.96 -5.98 6.72
N TYR A 537 18.22 -6.33 5.66
CA TYR A 537 17.99 -5.44 4.53
C TYR A 537 17.27 -4.16 4.95
N ASN A 538 16.18 -4.24 5.71
CA ASN A 538 15.48 -3.03 6.17
C ASN A 538 16.32 -2.23 7.17
N MET A 539 17.13 -2.89 8.01
CA MET A 539 18.13 -2.19 8.86
C MET A 539 19.12 -1.37 8.02
N VAL A 540 19.67 -1.96 6.95
CA VAL A 540 20.57 -1.27 6.01
C VAL A 540 19.86 -0.10 5.32
N MET A 541 18.60 -0.28 4.89
CA MET A 541 17.83 0.79 4.24
C MET A 541 17.53 1.96 5.19
N LEU A 542 17.27 1.69 6.46
CA LEU A 542 17.10 2.73 7.49
C LEU A 542 18.38 3.53 7.69
N ALA A 543 19.53 2.87 7.83
CA ALA A 543 20.81 3.58 7.93
C ALA A 543 21.16 4.36 6.64
N HIS A 544 20.86 3.78 5.47
CA HIS A 544 21.03 4.44 4.16
C HIS A 544 20.16 5.69 3.99
N SER A 545 19.02 5.75 4.67
CA SER A 545 18.09 6.87 4.64
C SER A 545 18.53 8.08 5.47
N LEU A 546 19.57 7.97 6.31
CA LEU A 546 20.13 9.11 7.05
C LEU A 546 20.60 10.23 6.09
N PRO A 547 20.53 11.51 6.48
CA PRO A 547 21.12 12.60 5.72
C PRO A 547 22.58 12.31 5.35
N PHE A 548 22.96 12.58 4.11
CA PHE A 548 24.30 12.23 3.62
C PHE A 548 25.45 12.89 4.41
N PRO A 549 25.36 14.18 4.85
CA PRO A 549 26.37 14.78 5.72
C PRO A 549 26.56 14.00 7.02
N ASP A 550 25.46 13.56 7.64
CA ASP A 550 25.49 12.79 8.89
C ASP A 550 26.19 11.45 8.66
N GLN A 551 25.89 10.75 7.56
CA GLN A 551 26.57 9.51 7.20
C GLN A 551 28.09 9.69 7.01
N CYS A 552 28.51 10.79 6.40
CA CYS A 552 29.94 11.09 6.21
C CYS A 552 30.65 11.29 7.55
N SER A 553 30.07 12.12 8.43
CA SER A 553 30.66 12.39 9.74
C SER A 553 30.69 11.13 10.61
N ILE A 554 29.62 10.33 10.61
CA ILE A 554 29.59 9.05 11.32
C ILE A 554 30.67 8.12 10.76
N PHE A 555 30.76 7.94 9.44
CA PHE A 555 31.76 7.09 8.81
C PHE A 555 33.20 7.48 9.19
N TRP A 556 33.50 8.79 9.23
CA TRP A 556 34.82 9.26 9.63
C TRP A 556 35.10 9.15 11.14
N ASN A 557 34.07 9.24 12.00
CA ASN A 557 34.21 8.96 13.43
C ASN A 557 34.51 7.48 13.72
N LEU A 558 34.04 6.58 12.87
CA LEU A 558 34.31 5.14 12.96
C LEU A 558 35.70 4.76 12.42
N ALA A 559 36.47 5.73 11.94
CA ALA A 559 37.73 5.44 11.30
C ALA A 559 38.78 4.90 12.27
N GLY A 560 39.07 3.60 12.16
CA GLY A 560 39.95 2.86 13.08
C GLY A 560 39.24 2.16 14.25
N VAL A 561 37.91 2.23 14.31
CA VAL A 561 37.10 1.58 15.36
C VAL A 561 36.60 0.22 14.87
N ASP A 562 36.72 -0.82 15.69
CA ASP A 562 36.11 -2.13 15.41
C ASP A 562 34.59 -2.04 15.58
N THR A 563 33.86 -2.30 14.50
CA THR A 563 32.39 -2.23 14.47
C THR A 563 31.71 -3.57 14.76
N THR A 564 32.46 -4.66 14.91
CA THR A 564 31.92 -6.04 15.00
C THR A 564 30.90 -6.20 16.13
N TYR A 565 31.16 -5.59 17.29
CA TYR A 565 30.31 -5.67 18.48
C TYR A 565 29.51 -4.39 18.76
N GLY A 566 29.34 -3.55 17.73
CA GLY A 566 28.77 -2.21 17.86
C GLY A 566 29.72 -1.21 18.51
N VAL A 567 29.42 0.08 18.32
CA VAL A 567 30.28 1.20 18.76
C VAL A 567 29.49 2.16 19.64
N GLU A 568 30.12 2.65 20.70
CA GLU A 568 29.46 3.57 21.63
C GLU A 568 28.91 4.82 20.93
N THR A 569 27.68 5.22 21.28
CA THR A 569 27.00 6.40 20.71
C THR A 569 27.82 7.68 20.84
N THR A 570 28.59 7.82 21.92
CA THR A 570 29.54 8.93 22.18
C THR A 570 30.65 9.02 21.14
N THR A 571 31.04 7.88 20.57
CA THR A 571 32.04 7.79 19.50
C THR A 571 31.38 7.99 18.14
N VAL A 572 30.25 7.31 17.88
CA VAL A 572 29.53 7.39 16.60
C VAL A 572 29.07 8.81 16.30
N TYR A 573 28.42 9.47 17.26
CA TYR A 573 27.81 10.80 17.11
C TYR A 573 28.70 11.95 17.59
N LYS A 574 30.02 11.73 17.61
CA LYS A 574 31.00 12.73 18.02
C LYS A 574 31.06 13.92 17.04
N GLY A 575 31.24 15.11 17.59
CA GLY A 575 31.62 16.31 16.84
C GLY A 575 30.47 17.26 16.53
N PRO A 576 30.79 18.53 16.17
CA PRO A 576 29.80 19.59 16.04
C PRO A 576 28.79 19.33 14.92
N SER A 577 29.20 18.66 13.84
CA SER A 577 28.33 18.32 12.70
C SER A 577 27.25 17.31 13.05
N LEU A 578 27.34 16.62 14.19
CA LEU A 578 26.37 15.62 14.64
C LEU A 578 25.69 16.04 15.95
N SER A 579 25.95 17.26 16.44
CA SER A 579 25.36 17.78 17.69
C SER A 579 23.83 17.87 17.65
N HIS A 580 23.23 17.89 16.45
CA HIS A 580 21.78 17.81 16.26
C HIS A 580 21.20 16.40 16.40
N LEU A 581 22.04 15.36 16.42
CA LEU A 581 21.64 13.99 16.72
C LEU A 581 21.57 13.83 18.25
N GLY A 582 20.43 14.21 18.84
CA GLY A 582 20.17 13.89 20.24
C GLY A 582 20.13 12.38 20.41
N VAL A 583 20.91 11.82 21.35
CA VAL A 583 20.92 10.37 21.62
C VAL A 583 19.65 10.00 22.38
N TYR A 584 18.88 9.05 21.85
CA TYR A 584 17.65 8.57 22.48
C TYR A 584 17.97 7.73 23.71
N ASN A 585 17.46 8.16 24.88
CA ASN A 585 17.82 7.66 26.21
C ASN A 585 19.34 7.69 26.38
N ASN A 586 19.90 8.60 27.18
CA ASN A 586 21.35 8.81 27.27
C ASN A 586 22.04 8.07 28.46
N PRO A 587 21.91 6.75 28.67
CA PRO A 587 22.82 6.04 29.56
C PRO A 587 24.17 5.86 28.85
N THR A 588 25.24 6.12 29.58
CA THR A 588 26.61 5.74 29.23
C THR A 588 26.67 4.25 28.89
N GLY A 589 27.31 3.89 27.77
CA GLY A 589 27.55 2.50 27.36
C GLY A 589 26.60 1.94 26.27
N GLN A 590 25.68 2.74 25.74
CA GLN A 590 24.87 2.34 24.57
C GLN A 590 25.72 2.23 23.31
N LYS A 591 25.47 1.17 22.52
CA LYS A 591 26.22 0.86 21.29
C LYS A 591 25.31 0.83 20.07
N VAL A 592 25.68 1.57 19.03
CA VAL A 592 25.04 1.48 17.72
C VAL A 592 25.37 0.14 17.09
N SER A 593 24.35 -0.50 16.51
CA SER A 593 24.45 -1.83 15.89
C SER A 593 25.58 -1.90 14.86
N GLY A 594 26.47 -2.88 14.98
CA GLY A 594 27.57 -3.12 14.03
C GLY A 594 27.07 -3.23 12.59
N LYS A 595 25.91 -3.87 12.37
CA LYS A 595 25.28 -3.99 11.05
C LYS A 595 24.90 -2.64 10.45
N ALA A 596 24.35 -1.75 11.27
CA ALA A 596 24.04 -0.39 10.84
C ALA A 596 25.31 0.36 10.40
N LEU A 597 26.42 0.15 11.11
CA LEU A 597 27.70 0.79 10.80
C LEU A 597 28.33 0.21 9.53
N GLU A 598 28.30 -1.10 9.33
CA GLU A 598 28.72 -1.75 8.07
C GLU A 598 27.96 -1.19 6.86
N SER A 599 26.66 -0.98 7.04
CA SER A 599 25.78 -0.46 5.99
C SER A 599 26.14 0.94 5.50
N LEU A 600 26.82 1.76 6.33
CA LEU A 600 27.24 3.11 5.95
C LEU A 600 28.25 3.06 4.80
N THR A 601 29.14 2.08 4.80
CA THR A 601 30.15 1.92 3.74
C THR A 601 29.49 1.60 2.40
N TRP A 602 28.52 0.68 2.42
CA TRP A 602 27.71 0.36 1.24
C TRP A 602 26.88 1.57 0.79
N SER A 603 26.26 2.28 1.73
CA SER A 603 25.44 3.47 1.48
C SER A 603 26.25 4.57 0.80
N LEU A 604 27.39 4.95 1.39
CA LEU A 604 28.30 5.95 0.84
C LEU A 604 28.83 5.54 -0.53
N SER A 605 29.22 4.26 -0.68
CA SER A 605 29.67 3.70 -1.96
C SER A 605 28.61 3.90 -3.04
N THR A 606 27.37 3.53 -2.74
CA THR A 606 26.23 3.62 -3.66
C THR A 606 25.91 5.06 -4.05
N LEU A 607 25.85 5.97 -3.08
CA LEU A 607 25.52 7.38 -3.31
C LEU A 607 26.60 8.11 -4.10
N LEU A 608 27.86 7.93 -3.72
CA LEU A 608 28.99 8.52 -4.44
C LEU A 608 29.15 7.92 -5.84
N ALA A 609 28.93 6.61 -6.01
CA ALA A 609 28.97 5.99 -7.33
C ALA A 609 27.82 6.46 -8.23
N SER A 610 26.61 6.62 -7.68
CA SER A 610 25.48 7.22 -8.40
C SER A 610 25.84 8.63 -8.88
N GLU A 611 26.31 9.50 -7.98
CA GLU A 611 26.75 10.85 -8.33
C GLU A 611 27.82 10.86 -9.44
N ILE A 612 28.88 10.06 -9.26
CA ILE A 612 29.98 9.97 -10.23
C ILE A 612 29.49 9.47 -11.58
N THR A 613 28.57 8.49 -11.62
CA THR A 613 28.07 7.93 -12.88
C THR A 613 27.15 8.91 -13.61
N HIS A 614 26.28 9.62 -12.90
CA HIS A 614 25.45 10.69 -13.46
C HIS A 614 26.28 11.88 -13.95
N PHE A 615 27.29 12.32 -13.19
CA PHE A 615 28.16 13.43 -13.61
C PHE A 615 28.88 13.14 -14.94
N ARG A 616 29.18 11.87 -15.18
CA ARG A 616 29.93 11.37 -16.35
C ARG A 616 29.07 11.16 -17.60
N SER A 617 27.75 11.16 -17.50
CA SER A 617 26.90 11.02 -18.69
C SER A 617 26.89 12.29 -19.56
N GLY A 618 27.24 13.46 -19.00
CA GLY A 618 27.28 14.73 -19.73
C GLY A 618 28.50 14.90 -20.65
N SER A 619 28.29 15.59 -21.79
CA SER A 619 29.26 15.76 -22.87
C SER A 619 30.21 16.96 -22.75
N GLY A 620 29.98 17.86 -21.78
CA GLY A 620 30.57 19.21 -21.77
C GLY A 620 31.89 19.37 -21.03
N SER A 621 32.52 20.53 -21.19
CA SER A 621 33.59 21.00 -20.30
C SER A 621 33.07 22.18 -19.50
N SER A 622 32.84 22.01 -18.20
CA SER A 622 32.47 23.10 -17.30
C SER A 622 33.72 23.89 -16.89
N SER A 623 33.56 25.21 -16.72
CA SER A 623 34.58 26.10 -16.17
C SER A 623 34.62 26.09 -14.64
N LEU A 624 33.60 25.52 -13.99
CA LEU A 624 33.53 25.42 -12.53
C LEU A 624 34.57 24.43 -12.00
N SER A 625 34.96 24.60 -10.74
CA SER A 625 35.81 23.62 -10.07
C SER A 625 35.10 22.27 -10.03
N LEU A 626 35.85 21.17 -10.15
CA LEU A 626 35.23 19.84 -10.28
C LEU A 626 34.43 19.46 -9.04
N LEU A 627 34.96 19.75 -7.85
CA LEU A 627 34.30 19.43 -6.57
C LEU A 627 33.03 20.24 -6.35
N SER A 628 33.00 21.50 -6.77
CA SER A 628 31.76 22.30 -6.70
C SER A 628 30.61 21.74 -7.54
N GLN A 629 30.90 20.80 -8.45
CA GLN A 629 29.90 20.12 -9.27
C GLN A 629 29.59 18.70 -8.81
N LEU A 630 30.19 18.23 -7.70
CA LEU A 630 30.00 16.90 -7.11
C LEU A 630 29.67 17.10 -5.62
N PRO A 631 28.46 17.58 -5.28
CA PRO A 631 28.10 17.95 -3.91
C PRO A 631 28.33 16.81 -2.91
N LEU A 632 27.95 15.57 -3.21
CA LEU A 632 28.15 14.44 -2.30
C LEU A 632 29.64 14.15 -2.12
N LEU A 633 30.42 14.07 -3.20
CA LEU A 633 31.86 13.88 -3.10
C LEU A 633 32.54 15.03 -2.33
N SER A 634 32.10 16.27 -2.57
CA SER A 634 32.62 17.45 -1.89
C SER A 634 32.31 17.41 -0.39
N THR A 635 31.08 17.04 0.00
CA THR A 635 30.70 16.87 1.40
C THR A 635 31.50 15.74 2.06
N PHE A 636 31.69 14.61 1.38
CA PHE A 636 32.48 13.49 1.89
C PHE A 636 33.95 13.88 2.12
N VAL A 637 34.55 14.64 1.20
CA VAL A 637 35.91 15.18 1.33
C VAL A 637 35.99 16.22 2.45
N ALA A 638 34.99 17.10 2.57
CA ALA A 638 34.97 18.14 3.60
C ALA A 638 34.79 17.59 5.01
N ALA A 639 34.09 16.46 5.15
CA ALA A 639 33.94 15.74 6.42
C ALA A 639 35.23 15.01 6.85
N PHE A 640 36.24 14.90 5.97
CA PHE A 640 37.51 14.28 6.31
C PHE A 640 38.26 15.12 7.36
N PRO A 641 38.64 14.56 8.51
CA PRO A 641 39.24 15.30 9.63
C PRO A 641 40.62 15.95 9.36
N GLY A 642 41.24 15.74 8.20
CA GLY A 642 42.39 16.54 7.74
C GLY A 642 43.75 16.21 8.39
N LYS A 643 44.70 17.18 8.33
CA LYS A 643 46.06 17.06 8.89
C LYS A 643 45.98 17.10 10.42
N GLY A 644 46.07 15.93 11.03
CA GLY A 644 45.74 15.68 12.44
C GLY A 644 45.06 14.32 12.62
N PHE A 645 44.60 13.71 11.52
CA PHE A 645 44.26 12.30 11.45
C PHE A 645 45.51 11.43 11.62
N THR A 646 45.94 11.24 12.86
CA THR A 646 46.95 10.27 13.27
C THR A 646 46.34 9.40 14.36
N PRO A 647 45.50 8.40 14.03
CA PRO A 647 45.08 7.44 15.03
C PRO A 647 46.28 6.54 15.35
N PRO A 648 46.69 6.44 16.63
CA PRO A 648 47.61 5.40 17.10
C PRO A 648 47.04 3.97 16.90
N GLU A 649 45.75 3.89 16.54
CA GLU A 649 44.93 2.68 16.47
C GLU A 649 44.21 2.56 15.11
N ILE A 650 44.84 2.96 13.99
CA ILE A 650 44.44 2.32 12.72
C ILE A 650 44.91 0.87 12.84
N THR A 651 44.08 0.06 13.49
CA THR A 651 44.20 -1.39 13.46
C THR A 651 44.22 -1.82 11.99
N ALA A 652 44.78 -3.00 11.75
CA ALA A 652 44.95 -3.61 10.43
C ALA A 652 43.70 -3.76 9.57
N THR A 653 42.57 -3.35 10.10
CA THR A 653 41.22 -3.71 9.70
C THR A 653 40.38 -2.49 9.34
N PHE A 654 40.97 -1.41 8.79
CA PHE A 654 40.16 -0.37 8.14
C PHE A 654 39.66 -0.76 6.73
N THR A 655 39.20 -2.01 6.64
CA THR A 655 38.58 -2.67 5.48
C THR A 655 37.47 -1.83 4.86
N PRO A 656 36.56 -1.16 5.61
CA PRO A 656 35.45 -0.45 4.98
C PRO A 656 35.89 0.76 4.13
N LEU A 657 36.90 1.52 4.57
CA LEU A 657 37.46 2.60 3.75
C LEU A 657 38.24 2.08 2.54
N ILE A 658 39.01 1.00 2.71
CA ILE A 658 39.72 0.37 1.59
C ILE A 658 38.72 -0.10 0.54
N GLN A 659 37.61 -0.71 0.97
CA GLN A 659 36.49 -1.12 0.12
C GLN A 659 35.86 0.09 -0.60
N LEU A 660 35.50 1.14 0.13
CA LEU A 660 34.92 2.37 -0.45
C LEU A 660 35.86 3.00 -1.50
N LEU A 661 37.14 3.21 -1.15
CA LEU A 661 38.11 3.81 -2.06
C LEU A 661 38.38 2.95 -3.29
N GLY A 662 38.52 1.63 -3.11
CA GLY A 662 38.68 0.67 -4.19
C GLY A 662 37.47 0.64 -5.12
N PHE A 663 36.26 0.65 -4.54
CA PHE A 663 35.01 0.71 -5.28
C PHE A 663 34.90 2.00 -6.12
N LEU A 664 35.12 3.17 -5.52
CA LEU A 664 35.10 4.45 -6.23
C LEU A 664 36.15 4.51 -7.36
N ARG A 665 37.35 3.94 -7.14
CA ARG A 665 38.36 3.77 -8.20
C ARG A 665 37.87 2.83 -9.29
N GLY A 666 37.22 1.72 -8.95
CA GLY A 666 36.59 0.80 -9.90
C GLY A 666 35.54 1.50 -10.77
N VAL A 667 34.61 2.22 -10.14
CA VAL A 667 33.52 2.96 -10.81
C VAL A 667 34.06 4.07 -11.71
N THR A 668 35.19 4.70 -11.39
CA THR A 668 35.77 5.77 -12.22
C THR A 668 36.64 5.24 -13.36
N SER A 669 37.22 4.04 -13.21
CA SER A 669 38.18 3.46 -14.15
C SER A 669 37.64 3.13 -15.54
N PRO A 670 38.46 3.26 -16.61
CA PRO A 670 38.21 2.64 -17.93
C PRO A 670 37.95 1.14 -17.79
N LEU A 671 36.88 0.65 -18.44
CA LEU A 671 36.48 -0.76 -18.38
C LEU A 671 37.21 -1.61 -19.44
N THR A 672 37.66 -0.99 -20.54
CA THR A 672 38.38 -1.68 -21.62
C THR A 672 39.54 -0.82 -22.14
N PHE A 673 40.51 -1.45 -22.79
CA PHE A 673 41.66 -0.76 -23.40
C PHE A 673 41.22 0.26 -24.46
N GLY A 674 40.22 -0.07 -25.29
CA GLY A 674 39.62 0.86 -26.25
C GLY A 674 38.99 2.10 -25.58
N GLN A 675 38.38 1.95 -24.40
CA GLN A 675 37.90 3.12 -23.63
C GLN A 675 39.03 3.98 -23.08
N LYS A 676 40.21 3.41 -22.82
CA LYS A 676 41.41 4.12 -22.34
C LYS A 676 42.03 4.96 -23.46
N LEU A 677 42.03 4.45 -24.69
CA LEU A 677 42.41 5.21 -25.89
C LEU A 677 41.39 6.31 -26.23
N GLY A 678 40.09 5.98 -26.21
CA GLY A 678 39.02 6.93 -26.51
C GLY A 678 38.77 8.01 -25.43
N SER A 679 39.19 7.77 -24.18
CA SER A 679 39.02 8.75 -23.09
C SER A 679 39.89 9.99 -23.23
N ASN A 680 40.97 9.92 -24.01
CA ASN A 680 41.81 11.09 -24.28
C ASN A 680 41.30 11.92 -25.46
N LEU A 681 40.47 11.31 -26.33
CA LEU A 681 39.96 11.92 -27.56
C LEU A 681 38.56 12.54 -27.40
N THR A 682 37.75 12.09 -26.43
CA THR A 682 36.37 12.56 -26.23
C THR A 682 36.23 13.47 -25.00
N LYS A 683 35.31 14.46 -25.06
CA LYS A 683 35.04 15.39 -23.94
C LYS A 683 34.59 14.67 -22.65
N ALA A 684 33.73 13.66 -22.78
CA ALA A 684 33.32 12.79 -21.67
C ALA A 684 34.51 12.05 -21.03
N GLY A 685 35.49 11.67 -21.84
CA GLY A 685 36.75 11.09 -21.40
C GLY A 685 37.60 12.05 -20.54
N LYS A 686 37.66 13.33 -20.91
CA LYS A 686 38.35 14.37 -20.10
C LYS A 686 37.71 14.57 -18.72
N ARG A 687 36.37 14.59 -18.61
CA ARG A 687 35.67 14.67 -17.31
C ARG A 687 36.01 13.47 -16.43
N ARG A 688 35.96 12.26 -17.00
CA ARG A 688 36.30 11.02 -16.30
C ARG A 688 37.71 11.08 -15.71
N THR A 689 38.69 11.52 -16.49
CA THR A 689 40.08 11.64 -16.03
C THR A 689 40.20 12.67 -14.91
N LYS A 690 39.50 13.82 -15.01
CA LYS A 690 39.47 14.82 -13.94
C LYS A 690 38.87 14.27 -12.63
N VAL A 691 37.74 13.56 -12.69
CA VAL A 691 37.08 12.98 -11.51
C VAL A 691 37.98 11.93 -10.87
N ARG A 692 38.58 11.06 -11.69
CA ARG A 692 39.58 10.10 -11.23
C ARG A 692 40.75 10.80 -10.55
N ASN A 693 41.28 11.88 -11.12
CA ASN A 693 42.40 12.62 -10.55
C ASN A 693 42.06 13.30 -9.23
N VAL A 694 40.83 13.79 -9.06
CA VAL A 694 40.37 14.33 -7.77
C VAL A 694 40.25 13.22 -6.73
N ILE A 695 39.62 12.10 -7.07
CA ILE A 695 39.51 10.94 -6.16
C ILE A 695 40.90 10.41 -5.80
N LEU A 696 41.80 10.25 -6.77
CA LEU A 696 43.17 9.82 -6.49
C LEU A 696 43.95 10.85 -5.68
N GLY A 697 43.92 12.12 -6.08
CA GLY A 697 44.78 13.16 -5.54
C GLY A 697 44.34 13.70 -4.18
N GLN A 698 43.03 13.82 -3.95
CA GLN A 698 42.48 14.43 -2.74
C GLN A 698 41.89 13.44 -1.74
N LEU A 699 41.51 12.24 -2.18
CA LEU A 699 40.98 11.20 -1.28
C LEU A 699 41.97 10.05 -1.13
N CYS A 700 42.21 9.27 -2.18
CA CYS A 700 42.98 8.03 -2.07
C CYS A 700 44.42 8.29 -1.63
N ASN A 701 45.16 9.21 -2.26
CA ASN A 701 46.57 9.40 -1.95
C ASN A 701 46.81 9.93 -0.53
N PRO A 702 46.09 10.97 -0.04
CA PRO A 702 46.25 11.42 1.33
C PRO A 702 45.88 10.35 2.35
N VAL A 703 44.78 9.65 2.13
CA VAL A 703 44.27 8.62 3.04
C VAL A 703 45.18 7.39 3.06
N ILE A 704 45.58 6.85 1.90
CA ILE A 704 46.49 5.71 1.81
C ILE A 704 47.85 6.03 2.45
N LYS A 705 48.33 7.29 2.33
CA LYS A 705 49.55 7.72 3.00
C LYS A 705 49.40 7.85 4.51
N ALA A 706 48.19 8.10 5.00
CA ALA A 706 47.90 8.21 6.43
C ALA A 706 47.69 6.83 7.09
N ILE A 707 47.34 5.79 6.33
CA ILE A 707 47.23 4.42 6.85
C ILE A 707 48.65 3.85 7.10
N PRO A 708 49.00 3.48 8.33
CA PRO A 708 50.29 2.88 8.63
C PRO A 708 50.46 1.53 7.89
N ALA A 709 51.69 1.24 7.47
CA ALA A 709 51.99 -0.03 6.82
C ALA A 709 51.86 -1.17 7.83
N LEU A 710 51.07 -2.18 7.49
CA LEU A 710 50.92 -3.36 8.33
C LEU A 710 52.17 -4.23 8.36
N PRO A 711 52.41 -4.96 9.47
CA PRO A 711 53.42 -6.01 9.47
C PRO A 711 53.11 -6.98 8.33
N LYS A 712 54.13 -7.35 7.54
CA LYS A 712 53.98 -8.21 6.35
C LYS A 712 53.29 -9.55 6.63
N LYS A 713 53.29 -9.98 7.89
CA LYS A 713 52.63 -11.17 8.40
C LYS A 713 52.00 -10.83 9.75
N THR A 714 50.74 -11.18 9.92
CA THR A 714 50.07 -11.24 11.22
C THR A 714 49.73 -12.70 11.49
N THR A 715 49.91 -13.14 12.72
CA THR A 715 49.47 -14.45 13.17
C THR A 715 48.26 -14.21 14.06
N ASP A 716 47.12 -14.80 13.73
CA ASP A 716 45.95 -14.70 14.60
C ASP A 716 46.10 -15.57 15.86
N THR A 717 45.11 -15.50 16.74
CA THR A 717 45.08 -16.25 18.01
C THR A 717 45.07 -17.77 17.81
N GLU A 718 44.75 -18.26 16.61
CA GLU A 718 44.74 -19.67 16.23
C GLU A 718 46.04 -20.11 15.53
N GLY A 719 47.03 -19.21 15.39
CA GLY A 719 48.31 -19.52 14.75
C GLY A 719 48.29 -19.37 13.23
N VAL A 720 47.21 -18.88 12.62
CA VAL A 720 47.11 -18.69 11.17
C VAL A 720 47.88 -17.44 10.76
N VAL A 721 48.93 -17.65 9.98
CA VAL A 721 49.76 -16.57 9.45
C VAL A 721 49.11 -15.97 8.20
N THR A 722 48.51 -14.79 8.33
CA THR A 722 47.96 -13.99 7.24
C THR A 722 49.03 -13.04 6.69
N LYS A 723 49.22 -13.03 5.37
CA LYS A 723 50.09 -12.05 4.69
C LYS A 723 49.31 -10.77 4.43
N ASN A 724 49.61 -9.69 5.15
CA ASN A 724 48.98 -8.40 4.93
C ASN A 724 49.51 -7.76 3.65
N LYS A 725 48.60 -7.26 2.81
CA LYS A 725 48.95 -6.49 1.63
C LYS A 725 49.11 -5.03 2.03
N PRO A 726 49.96 -4.24 1.34
CA PRO A 726 49.95 -2.80 1.50
C PRO A 726 48.56 -2.23 1.18
N PRO A 727 48.04 -1.23 1.91
CA PRO A 727 46.71 -0.66 1.66
C PRO A 727 46.49 -0.22 0.21
N ALA A 728 47.54 0.30 -0.44
CA ALA A 728 47.50 0.67 -1.86
C ALA A 728 47.23 -0.51 -2.81
N GLN A 729 47.74 -1.70 -2.47
CA GLN A 729 47.53 -2.93 -3.22
C GLN A 729 46.10 -3.46 -3.00
N GLU A 730 45.59 -3.43 -1.77
CA GLU A 730 44.22 -3.85 -1.45
C GLU A 730 43.18 -2.99 -2.16
N VAL A 731 43.32 -1.66 -2.08
CA VAL A 731 42.50 -0.72 -2.86
C VAL A 731 42.58 -1.04 -4.37
N GLY A 732 43.76 -1.45 -4.85
CA GLY A 732 43.98 -1.86 -6.23
C GLY A 732 43.27 -3.17 -6.61
N ASP A 733 43.17 -4.11 -5.69
CA ASP A 733 42.48 -5.39 -5.88
C ASP A 733 40.95 -5.18 -5.88
N VAL A 734 40.41 -4.42 -4.93
CA VAL A 734 38.98 -4.02 -4.92
C VAL A 734 38.61 -3.24 -6.20
N GLU A 735 39.51 -2.37 -6.69
CA GLU A 735 39.32 -1.67 -7.98
C GLU A 735 39.17 -2.66 -9.15
N LYS A 736 39.93 -3.76 -9.17
CA LYS A 736 39.84 -4.78 -10.23
C LYS A 736 38.54 -5.58 -10.11
N ASP A 737 38.18 -5.98 -8.90
CA ASP A 737 36.98 -6.79 -8.65
C ASP A 737 35.72 -6.00 -9.00
N THR A 738 35.65 -4.73 -8.60
CA THR A 738 34.55 -3.84 -8.99
C THR A 738 34.43 -3.72 -10.52
N LYS A 739 35.54 -3.62 -11.26
CA LYS A 739 35.49 -3.58 -12.73
C LYS A 739 35.01 -4.89 -13.32
N LYS A 740 35.46 -6.02 -12.76
CA LYS A 740 35.06 -7.36 -13.18
C LYS A 740 33.55 -7.53 -13.01
N GLN A 741 33.00 -7.17 -11.85
CA GLN A 741 31.56 -7.19 -11.58
C GLN A 741 30.79 -6.31 -12.57
N ILE A 742 31.20 -5.06 -12.80
CA ILE A 742 30.54 -4.16 -13.78
C ILE A 742 30.57 -4.77 -15.20
N LEU A 743 31.65 -5.47 -15.58
CA LEU A 743 31.77 -6.14 -16.87
C LEU A 743 30.91 -7.41 -16.96
N GLU A 744 30.75 -8.15 -15.87
CA GLU A 744 29.90 -9.33 -15.79
C GLU A 744 28.43 -8.96 -15.90
N VAL A 745 27.99 -7.95 -15.15
CA VAL A 745 26.63 -7.39 -15.26
C VAL A 745 26.31 -6.97 -16.70
N LYS A 746 27.30 -6.42 -17.43
CA LYS A 746 27.14 -6.08 -18.85
C LYS A 746 26.83 -7.31 -19.73
N LYS A 747 27.40 -8.48 -19.41
CA LYS A 747 27.22 -9.71 -20.19
C LYS A 747 25.84 -10.33 -19.96
N VAL A 748 25.28 -10.19 -18.75
CA VAL A 748 24.02 -10.82 -18.34
C VAL A 748 22.78 -10.12 -18.95
N GLY A 749 22.81 -8.80 -19.14
CA GLY A 749 21.66 -8.00 -19.60
C GLY A 749 21.34 -8.10 -21.10
N GLY A 750 21.14 -9.32 -21.63
CA GLY A 750 20.92 -9.69 -23.05
C GLY A 750 20.49 -8.59 -24.04
N GLY A 751 21.19 -8.51 -25.18
CA GLY A 751 20.78 -7.78 -26.40
C GLY A 751 20.73 -6.25 -26.31
N SER A 752 19.84 -5.70 -25.48
CA SER A 752 19.68 -4.26 -25.23
C SER A 752 20.60 -3.81 -24.08
N GLY A 753 21.91 -3.87 -24.31
CA GLY A 753 22.91 -3.76 -23.24
C GLY A 753 22.67 -2.61 -22.25
N LEU A 754 22.58 -2.95 -20.96
CA LEU A 754 22.42 -2.01 -19.85
C LEU A 754 23.37 -0.81 -19.96
N ASN A 755 22.87 0.39 -19.68
CA ASN A 755 23.73 1.58 -19.62
C ASN A 755 24.64 1.52 -18.37
N ARG A 756 25.65 2.40 -18.26
CA ARG A 756 26.60 2.34 -17.14
C ARG A 756 25.93 2.56 -15.78
N ILE A 757 24.94 3.44 -15.70
CA ILE A 757 24.23 3.75 -14.45
C ILE A 757 23.48 2.50 -13.99
N GLN A 758 22.69 1.87 -14.88
CA GLN A 758 22.02 0.60 -14.61
C GLN A 758 22.98 -0.49 -14.14
N ARG A 759 24.15 -0.63 -14.79
CA ARG A 759 25.16 -1.60 -14.36
C ARG A 759 25.72 -1.33 -12.97
N VAL A 760 25.99 -0.06 -12.64
CA VAL A 760 26.53 0.31 -11.33
C VAL A 760 25.46 0.13 -10.25
N ASN A 761 24.21 0.52 -10.51
CA ASN A 761 23.09 0.27 -9.59
C ASN A 761 22.91 -1.22 -9.33
N MET A 762 22.99 -2.07 -10.36
CA MET A 762 22.90 -3.52 -10.20
C MET A 762 24.09 -4.10 -9.41
N VAL A 763 25.31 -3.57 -9.57
CA VAL A 763 26.43 -3.94 -8.69
C VAL A 763 26.17 -3.51 -7.25
N CYS A 764 25.64 -2.31 -7.01
CA CYS A 764 25.24 -1.86 -5.67
C CYS A 764 24.15 -2.76 -5.06
N SER A 765 23.20 -3.25 -5.85
CA SER A 765 22.20 -4.23 -5.41
C SER A 765 22.84 -5.57 -5.06
N LEU A 766 23.77 -6.10 -5.87
CA LEU A 766 24.50 -7.33 -5.54
C LEU A 766 25.35 -7.18 -4.27
N MET A 767 25.96 -6.00 -4.06
CA MET A 767 26.65 -5.71 -2.81
C MET A 767 25.69 -5.65 -1.62
N LEU A 768 24.47 -5.16 -1.82
CA LEU A 768 23.44 -5.14 -0.80
C LEU A 768 22.98 -6.56 -0.45
N GLU A 769 22.70 -7.40 -1.45
CA GLU A 769 22.35 -8.81 -1.26
C GLU A 769 23.46 -9.55 -0.49
N ALA A 770 24.72 -9.33 -0.87
CA ALA A 770 25.87 -9.91 -0.18
C ALA A 770 25.99 -9.41 1.26
N LEU A 771 25.74 -8.12 1.49
CA LEU A 771 25.77 -7.52 2.82
C LEU A 771 24.66 -8.11 3.69
N THR A 772 23.43 -8.23 3.21
CA THR A 772 22.25 -8.60 4.01
C THR A 772 21.94 -10.10 3.97
N LYS A 773 22.70 -10.87 3.19
CA LYS A 773 22.47 -12.29 2.88
C LYS A 773 21.02 -12.56 2.44
N THR A 774 20.37 -11.57 1.84
CA THR A 774 18.98 -11.66 1.40
C THR A 774 18.96 -11.72 -0.12
N SER A 775 18.52 -12.84 -0.69
CA SER A 775 18.48 -12.99 -2.15
C SER A 775 17.31 -12.21 -2.76
N GLY A 776 17.53 -11.62 -3.94
CA GLY A 776 16.48 -10.94 -4.69
C GLY A 776 16.03 -9.60 -4.09
N VAL A 777 16.78 -9.05 -3.12
CA VAL A 777 16.47 -7.73 -2.58
C VAL A 777 16.98 -6.64 -3.51
N GLY A 778 16.09 -5.71 -3.83
CA GLY A 778 16.40 -4.56 -4.65
C GLY A 778 15.86 -3.30 -3.98
N PHE A 779 16.51 -2.17 -4.25
CA PHE A 779 15.96 -0.86 -3.94
C PHE A 779 15.91 -0.05 -5.23
N VAL A 780 15.00 0.91 -5.30
CA VAL A 780 14.88 1.82 -6.44
C VAL A 780 15.05 3.23 -5.93
N ASP A 781 16.05 3.94 -6.44
CA ASP A 781 16.08 5.39 -6.35
C ASP A 781 15.06 5.93 -7.36
N VAL A 782 13.85 6.25 -6.88
CA VAL A 782 12.70 6.57 -7.72
C VAL A 782 12.93 7.88 -8.48
N ILE A 783 13.68 8.81 -7.89
CA ILE A 783 14.07 10.07 -8.53
C ILE A 783 15.08 9.80 -9.66
N ASN A 784 16.06 8.93 -9.45
CA ASN A 784 17.11 8.61 -10.42
C ASN A 784 16.84 7.36 -11.28
N ASP A 785 15.60 6.87 -11.32
CA ASP A 785 15.23 5.66 -12.06
C ASP A 785 15.70 5.73 -13.53
N PRO A 786 16.64 4.86 -13.96
CA PRO A 786 17.21 4.89 -15.30
C PRO A 786 16.19 4.51 -16.39
N ASP A 787 15.13 3.79 -16.06
CA ASP A 787 14.13 3.34 -17.03
C ASP A 787 13.22 4.49 -17.47
N ALA A 788 13.16 5.56 -16.69
CA ALA A 788 12.37 6.74 -16.99
C ALA A 788 12.93 7.59 -18.16
N LYS A 789 14.01 7.16 -18.85
CA LYS A 789 14.71 7.89 -19.94
C LYS A 789 14.89 9.39 -19.63
N ARG A 790 15.21 9.71 -18.36
CA ARG A 790 15.24 11.09 -17.90
C ARG A 790 16.52 11.77 -18.38
N GLU A 791 16.34 12.81 -19.20
CA GLU A 791 17.42 13.77 -19.47
C GLU A 791 17.55 14.71 -18.27
N ASN A 792 18.79 15.04 -17.89
CA ASN A 792 19.03 15.99 -16.79
C ASN A 792 18.49 17.39 -17.14
N VAL A 793 18.31 17.69 -18.43
CA VAL A 793 17.61 18.91 -18.88
C VAL A 793 16.52 18.51 -19.83
N ARG A 794 15.26 18.63 -19.40
CA ARG A 794 14.08 18.33 -20.21
C ARG A 794 13.63 19.58 -20.94
N VAL A 795 13.48 19.49 -22.25
CA VAL A 795 12.88 20.55 -23.07
C VAL A 795 11.45 20.16 -23.39
N ILE A 796 10.49 20.99 -22.97
CA ILE A 796 9.11 20.89 -23.40
C ILE A 796 8.95 21.63 -24.73
N GLY A 797 8.53 20.90 -25.76
CA GLY A 797 8.57 21.36 -27.16
C GLY A 797 7.51 22.42 -27.50
N GLY A 798 6.42 22.49 -26.73
CA GLY A 798 5.32 23.42 -26.93
C GLY A 798 4.63 23.79 -25.61
N TYR A 799 3.93 24.92 -25.59
CA TYR A 799 3.25 25.40 -24.38
C TYR A 799 2.17 24.42 -23.89
N GLU A 800 1.49 23.70 -24.79
CA GLU A 800 0.46 22.72 -24.45
C GLU A 800 0.95 21.60 -23.51
N GLU A 801 2.16 21.07 -23.71
CA GLU A 801 2.71 20.03 -22.82
C GLU A 801 3.08 20.62 -21.43
N TYR A 802 3.51 21.89 -21.38
CA TYR A 802 3.77 22.58 -20.11
C TYR A 802 2.46 22.87 -19.36
N ASP A 803 1.44 23.33 -20.09
CA ASP A 803 0.09 23.57 -19.59
C ASP A 803 -0.56 22.27 -19.07
N GLN A 804 -0.37 21.14 -19.77
CA GLN A 804 -0.79 19.82 -19.28
C GLN A 804 -0.11 19.43 -17.97
N LEU A 805 1.19 19.72 -17.81
CA LEU A 805 1.92 19.45 -16.57
C LEU A 805 1.41 20.34 -15.41
N LEU A 806 1.16 21.62 -15.69
CA LEU A 806 0.55 22.54 -14.72
C LEU A 806 -0.86 22.08 -14.32
N GLY A 807 -1.70 21.71 -15.30
CA GLY A 807 -3.03 21.18 -15.06
C GLY A 807 -3.02 19.89 -14.23
N GLN A 808 -2.02 19.00 -14.40
CA GLN A 808 -1.86 17.82 -13.54
C GLN A 808 -1.53 18.19 -12.09
N LEU A 809 -0.68 19.20 -11.88
CA LEU A 809 -0.33 19.69 -10.54
C LEU A 809 -1.51 20.39 -9.87
N GLU A 810 -2.24 21.23 -10.59
CA GLU A 810 -3.46 21.89 -10.11
C GLU A 810 -4.56 20.88 -9.79
N GLN A 811 -4.81 19.91 -10.68
CA GLN A 811 -5.78 18.85 -10.45
C GLN A 811 -5.42 18.03 -9.21
N ARG A 812 -4.14 17.73 -9.02
CA ARG A 812 -3.64 17.01 -7.85
C ARG A 812 -3.83 17.85 -6.59
N ARG A 813 -3.38 19.11 -6.57
CA ARG A 813 -3.56 20.00 -5.42
C ARG A 813 -5.03 20.17 -5.05
N GLY A 814 -5.89 20.42 -6.02
CA GLY A 814 -7.33 20.52 -5.78
C GLY A 814 -7.94 19.21 -5.27
N ARG A 815 -7.36 18.05 -5.62
CA ARG A 815 -7.72 16.76 -5.00
C ARG A 815 -7.26 16.71 -3.54
N LEU A 816 -6.01 17.08 -3.25
CA LEU A 816 -5.50 17.15 -1.88
C LEU A 816 -6.34 18.08 -1.00
N GLU A 817 -6.70 19.27 -1.48
CA GLU A 817 -7.54 20.22 -0.74
C GLU A 817 -8.91 19.62 -0.40
N ARG A 818 -9.53 18.91 -1.36
CA ARG A 818 -10.79 18.18 -1.12
C ARG A 818 -10.61 17.00 -0.17
N ASP A 819 -9.53 16.25 -0.30
CA ASP A 819 -9.21 15.10 0.55
C ASP A 819 -8.98 15.55 2.00
N VAL A 820 -8.28 16.68 2.20
CA VAL A 820 -8.08 17.36 3.49
C VAL A 820 -9.42 17.82 4.09
N GLU A 821 -10.24 18.54 3.33
CA GLU A 821 -11.55 19.00 3.78
C GLU A 821 -12.49 17.83 4.12
N TYR A 822 -12.49 16.79 3.27
CA TYR A 822 -13.24 15.55 3.48
C TYR A 822 -12.80 14.85 4.77
N SER A 823 -11.49 14.72 4.99
CA SER A 823 -10.94 14.10 6.20
C SER A 823 -11.36 14.84 7.45
N TRP A 824 -11.25 16.17 7.47
CA TRP A 824 -11.64 16.97 8.61
C TRP A 824 -13.15 16.89 8.87
N GLY A 825 -13.98 17.05 7.83
CA GLY A 825 -15.44 16.92 7.99
C GLY A 825 -15.85 15.53 8.47
N ARG A 826 -15.10 14.49 8.10
CA ARG A 826 -15.35 13.12 8.54
C ARG A 826 -14.90 12.87 9.98
N LEU A 827 -13.69 13.33 10.33
CA LEU A 827 -13.09 13.14 11.64
C LEU A 827 -13.78 13.97 12.72
N ASP A 828 -14.17 15.22 12.44
CA ASP A 828 -14.89 16.09 13.39
C ASP A 828 -16.22 15.46 13.84
N GLY A 829 -16.85 14.65 12.99
CA GLY A 829 -18.07 13.91 13.31
C GLY A 829 -17.86 12.54 13.95
N MET A 830 -16.61 12.04 13.99
CA MET A 830 -16.30 10.68 14.43
C MET A 830 -15.34 10.62 15.62
N VAL A 831 -14.60 11.68 15.91
CA VAL A 831 -13.61 11.73 17.01
C VAL A 831 -13.79 13.00 17.82
N GLN A 832 -14.00 12.84 19.11
CA GLN A 832 -13.82 13.90 20.10
C GLN A 832 -12.56 13.55 20.90
N ARG A 833 -11.49 14.31 20.70
CA ARG A 833 -10.25 14.08 21.45
C ARG A 833 -10.51 14.32 22.93
N GLY A 834 -10.20 13.33 23.76
CA GLY A 834 -10.25 13.45 25.21
C GLY A 834 -9.20 14.45 25.67
N ALA A 835 -9.52 15.75 25.69
CA ALA A 835 -8.61 16.73 26.24
C ALA A 835 -8.34 16.37 27.71
N THR A 836 -7.07 16.17 28.06
CA THR A 836 -6.69 15.93 29.44
C THR A 836 -7.15 17.11 30.30
N VAL A 837 -7.45 16.89 31.59
CA VAL A 837 -7.83 17.97 32.51
C VAL A 837 -6.78 19.09 32.51
N ALA A 838 -5.50 18.74 32.34
CA ALA A 838 -4.39 19.69 32.21
C ALA A 838 -4.44 20.50 30.90
N GLU A 839 -4.76 19.89 29.76
CA GLU A 839 -4.92 20.59 28.49
C GLU A 839 -6.17 21.48 28.48
N ARG A 840 -7.28 21.04 29.10
CA ARG A 840 -8.46 21.91 29.29
C ARG A 840 -8.13 23.14 30.11
N GLN A 841 -7.37 22.99 31.19
CA GLN A 841 -6.91 24.13 32.00
C GLN A 841 -5.90 25.02 31.26
N GLN A 842 -5.06 24.47 30.37
CA GLN A 842 -4.12 25.26 29.58
C GLN A 842 -4.80 26.01 28.43
N ILE A 843 -5.83 25.41 27.81
CA ILE A 843 -6.68 26.06 26.79
C ILE A 843 -7.54 27.15 27.43
N GLU A 844 -8.13 26.90 28.60
CA GLU A 844 -8.88 27.92 29.36
C GLU A 844 -7.97 29.08 29.84
N ARG A 845 -6.72 28.79 30.22
CA ARG A 845 -5.71 29.83 30.52
C ARG A 845 -5.32 30.66 29.30
N ARG A 846 -5.16 30.03 28.13
CA ARG A 846 -4.90 30.76 26.86
C ARG A 846 -6.10 31.58 26.38
N ALA A 847 -7.32 31.13 26.66
CA ALA A 847 -8.54 31.85 26.32
C ALA A 847 -8.83 33.06 27.24
N THR A 848 -8.19 33.11 28.41
CA THR A 848 -8.39 34.17 29.42
C THR A 848 -7.25 35.19 29.49
N GLU A 849 -6.15 35.01 28.74
CA GLU A 849 -5.11 36.02 28.62
C GLU A 849 -5.55 37.17 27.69
N PRO A 850 -5.67 38.42 28.19
CA PRO A 850 -5.99 39.55 27.36
C PRO A 850 -4.80 39.85 26.43
N VAL A 851 -5.02 39.67 25.12
CA VAL A 851 -4.08 40.09 24.08
C VAL A 851 -3.96 41.62 24.12
N LEU A 852 -2.88 42.11 24.73
CA LEU A 852 -2.45 43.52 24.62
C LEU A 852 -1.99 43.79 23.18
N ARG A 853 -2.93 44.17 22.31
CA ARG A 853 -2.63 44.74 20.99
C ARG A 853 -2.40 46.23 21.12
N ASN A 854 -1.13 46.63 21.01
CA ASN A 854 -0.75 48.01 20.71
C ASN A 854 -1.09 48.33 19.24
N GLY A 855 -2.08 49.21 19.06
CA GLY A 855 -2.08 50.37 18.16
C GLY A 855 -1.99 50.20 16.64
N GLY A 856 -2.96 50.80 15.93
CA GLY A 856 -2.67 51.45 14.64
C GLY A 856 -3.72 51.38 13.52
N ARG A 857 -4.83 52.10 13.70
CA ARG A 857 -5.67 52.85 12.73
C ARG A 857 -5.76 52.49 11.22
N ASP A 858 -7.04 52.43 10.82
CA ASP A 858 -7.72 53.02 9.65
C ASP A 858 -7.52 52.43 8.24
N GLY A 859 -8.65 52.02 7.64
CA GLY A 859 -8.78 51.74 6.20
C GLY A 859 -10.04 50.94 5.86
N ASP A 860 -11.06 51.65 5.38
CA ASP A 860 -12.42 51.19 5.03
C ASP A 860 -12.54 50.02 4.04
N GLY A 861 -13.59 49.22 4.27
CA GLY A 861 -14.61 48.79 3.29
C GLY A 861 -14.20 48.11 1.98
N ASP A 862 -14.55 46.83 1.82
CA ASP A 862 -15.63 46.44 0.91
C ASP A 862 -15.98 44.95 1.05
N GLY A 863 -17.27 44.68 1.26
CA GLY A 863 -17.83 43.34 1.39
C GLY A 863 -18.10 42.71 0.03
N ILE A 864 -17.57 41.51 -0.20
CA ILE A 864 -17.94 40.66 -1.33
C ILE A 864 -18.61 39.40 -0.78
N GLY A 865 -19.92 39.31 -0.97
CA GLY A 865 -20.73 38.13 -0.66
C GLY A 865 -20.48 37.00 -1.66
N PHE A 866 -20.18 35.80 -1.16
CA PHE A 866 -20.09 34.59 -1.97
C PHE A 866 -21.48 34.00 -2.19
N VAL A 867 -21.93 34.02 -3.44
CA VAL A 867 -23.12 33.29 -3.92
C VAL A 867 -22.70 31.90 -4.37
N SER A 868 -23.04 30.88 -3.59
CA SER A 868 -22.91 29.47 -3.96
C SER A 868 -24.00 29.10 -4.98
N ARG A 869 -23.62 28.72 -6.20
CA ARG A 869 -24.50 28.06 -7.18
C ARG A 869 -24.23 26.55 -7.13
N SER A 870 -25.17 25.79 -6.59
CA SER A 870 -25.20 24.34 -6.75
C SER A 870 -25.67 24.00 -8.17
N GLN A 871 -24.89 23.21 -8.90
CA GLN A 871 -25.34 22.53 -10.10
C GLN A 871 -25.43 21.04 -9.78
N THR A 872 -26.65 20.53 -9.76
CA THR A 872 -27.00 19.12 -9.72
C THR A 872 -26.66 18.48 -11.06
N VAL A 873 -25.82 17.45 -11.06
CA VAL A 873 -25.59 16.57 -12.22
C VAL A 873 -26.00 15.15 -11.83
N SER A 874 -26.97 14.60 -12.56
CA SER A 874 -27.48 13.24 -12.41
C SER A 874 -26.48 12.21 -12.97
N PRO A 875 -26.39 11.00 -12.38
CA PRO A 875 -25.46 9.97 -12.87
C PRO A 875 -26.05 9.19 -14.06
N VAL A 876 -25.28 9.11 -15.14
CA VAL A 876 -25.50 8.22 -16.28
C VAL A 876 -24.98 6.83 -15.93
N THR A 877 -25.86 5.85 -16.00
CA THR A 877 -25.59 4.41 -15.83
C THR A 877 -24.90 3.87 -17.08
N THR A 878 -23.72 3.24 -16.93
CA THR A 878 -23.13 2.43 -18.00
C THR A 878 -22.87 1.02 -17.51
N VAL A 879 -23.50 0.06 -18.19
CA VAL A 879 -23.43 -1.38 -17.94
C VAL A 879 -22.14 -1.93 -18.54
N GLY A 880 -21.28 -2.54 -17.71
CA GLY A 880 -20.07 -3.24 -18.15
C GLY A 880 -20.15 -4.72 -17.80
N SER A 881 -20.24 -5.58 -18.80
CA SER A 881 -20.14 -7.05 -18.68
C SER A 881 -18.70 -7.50 -18.36
N PRO A 882 -18.51 -8.67 -17.72
CA PRO A 882 -17.20 -9.11 -17.23
C PRO A 882 -16.33 -9.72 -18.33
N VAL A 883 -15.09 -9.24 -18.44
CA VAL A 883 -14.01 -9.89 -19.20
C VAL A 883 -13.31 -10.90 -18.30
N VAL A 884 -13.40 -12.17 -18.69
CA VAL A 884 -12.71 -13.31 -18.05
C VAL A 884 -11.26 -13.34 -18.55
N PHE A 885 -10.28 -13.16 -17.65
CA PHE A 885 -8.88 -13.45 -17.95
C PHE A 885 -8.47 -14.78 -17.31
N SER A 886 -8.16 -15.75 -18.17
CA SER A 886 -7.59 -17.06 -17.82
C SER A 886 -6.16 -16.91 -17.30
N LYS A 887 -5.89 -17.48 -16.11
CA LYS A 887 -4.56 -17.62 -15.51
C LYS A 887 -3.68 -18.54 -16.38
N GLY A 888 -2.61 -17.98 -16.96
CA GLY A 888 -1.48 -18.74 -17.49
C GLY A 888 -0.35 -18.70 -16.47
N VAL A 889 0.00 -19.85 -15.90
CA VAL A 889 1.16 -20.06 -15.04
C VAL A 889 2.41 -20.04 -15.91
N VAL A 890 3.34 -19.12 -15.63
CA VAL A 890 4.69 -19.14 -16.23
C VAL A 890 5.66 -19.62 -15.16
N GLU A 891 6.06 -20.89 -15.26
CA GLU A 891 7.16 -21.45 -14.48
C GLU A 891 8.49 -20.83 -14.94
N ILE A 892 9.15 -20.09 -14.05
CA ILE A 892 10.53 -19.66 -14.24
C ILE A 892 11.43 -20.71 -13.59
N GLY A 893 11.96 -21.62 -14.40
CA GLY A 893 12.91 -22.65 -13.96
C GLY A 893 14.26 -22.05 -13.56
N SER A 894 14.62 -22.17 -12.29
CA SER A 894 15.96 -21.88 -11.77
C SER A 894 16.92 -23.02 -12.16
N LYS A 895 17.74 -22.81 -13.19
CA LYS A 895 18.87 -23.69 -13.52
C LYS A 895 20.05 -23.41 -12.60
N VAL A 896 20.28 -24.30 -11.63
CA VAL A 896 21.51 -24.38 -10.84
C VAL A 896 22.65 -24.79 -11.77
N TRP A 897 23.74 -24.02 -11.78
CA TRP A 897 24.98 -24.35 -12.48
C TRP A 897 25.91 -25.14 -11.54
N SER A 898 26.26 -26.35 -11.98
CA SER A 898 27.29 -27.21 -11.38
C SER A 898 28.68 -26.81 -11.88
N GLU A 899 29.63 -26.60 -10.98
CA GLU A 899 31.05 -26.48 -11.30
C GLU A 899 31.66 -27.88 -11.58
N LYS A 900 32.43 -27.97 -12.67
CA LYS A 900 33.36 -29.06 -12.99
C LYS A 900 34.78 -28.48 -13.01
N ASN A 901 35.64 -28.91 -12.10
CA ASN A 901 36.83 -29.73 -12.39
C ASN A 901 37.90 -29.71 -11.29
N GLY A 902 38.33 -30.93 -10.91
CA GLY A 902 39.62 -31.30 -10.32
C GLY A 902 39.66 -31.22 -8.79
N GLY A 903 39.90 -32.26 -8.00
CA GLY A 903 40.49 -33.59 -8.19
C GLY A 903 41.35 -33.87 -6.95
N VAL A 904 41.36 -35.12 -6.45
CA VAL A 904 42.13 -35.64 -5.27
C VAL A 904 41.47 -35.26 -3.92
N THR A 905 41.14 -36.12 -2.94
CA THR A 905 41.41 -37.52 -2.58
C THR A 905 40.27 -38.04 -1.68
N ALA A 906 40.01 -39.35 -1.71
CA ALA A 906 39.13 -40.03 -0.77
C ALA A 906 39.67 -39.98 0.68
N GLY A 907 38.78 -39.73 1.65
CA GLY A 907 39.13 -39.81 3.06
C GLY A 907 38.00 -39.37 4.00
N LYS A 908 37.32 -40.38 4.57
CA LYS A 908 36.56 -40.40 5.83
C LYS A 908 35.28 -39.55 5.97
N GLU A 909 34.18 -40.28 6.06
CA GLU A 909 32.98 -39.93 6.82
C GLU A 909 33.36 -39.61 8.26
N GLU A 910 32.99 -38.42 8.75
CA GLU A 910 32.88 -38.12 10.17
C GLU A 910 31.70 -37.17 10.39
N SER A 911 30.64 -37.74 10.98
CA SER A 911 29.74 -37.18 11.99
C SER A 911 29.46 -35.67 11.96
N VAL A 912 28.29 -35.30 11.43
CA VAL A 912 27.61 -34.04 11.74
C VAL A 912 27.01 -34.14 13.14
N ALA A 913 27.76 -33.66 14.14
CA ALA A 913 27.27 -33.25 15.44
C ALA A 913 28.30 -32.29 16.06
N GLU A 914 27.80 -31.21 16.65
CA GLU A 914 28.48 -30.14 17.40
C GLU A 914 28.89 -28.83 16.68
N LYS A 915 28.60 -27.75 17.42
CA LYS A 915 28.85 -26.31 17.20
C LYS A 915 27.77 -25.51 16.48
N VAL A 916 26.59 -25.47 17.11
CA VAL A 916 25.83 -24.22 17.23
C VAL A 916 26.25 -23.59 18.56
N GLU A 917 27.07 -22.54 18.52
CA GLU A 917 27.22 -21.65 19.67
C GLU A 917 26.15 -20.56 19.58
N GLU A 918 25.35 -20.48 20.65
CA GLU A 918 24.30 -19.51 20.91
C GLU A 918 24.86 -18.07 20.93
N ILE A 919 24.21 -17.17 20.20
CA ILE A 919 24.10 -15.77 20.59
C ILE A 919 22.64 -15.53 20.92
N MET A 920 22.26 -15.86 22.16
CA MET A 920 21.02 -15.40 22.76
C MET A 920 21.20 -13.95 23.23
N TYR A 921 20.50 -13.00 22.61
CA TYR A 921 20.17 -11.74 23.26
C TYR A 921 18.99 -11.99 24.20
N ALA A 922 19.29 -12.26 25.46
CA ALA A 922 18.30 -12.27 26.53
C ALA A 922 18.11 -10.84 27.05
N HIS A 923 17.07 -10.16 26.57
CA HIS A 923 16.37 -9.14 27.35
C HIS A 923 14.89 -9.50 27.35
N GLU A 924 14.51 -10.25 28.38
CA GLU A 924 13.12 -10.53 28.71
C GLU A 924 12.42 -9.21 29.09
N LEU A 925 11.37 -8.85 28.36
CA LEU A 925 10.30 -8.03 28.90
C LEU A 925 9.33 -8.96 29.64
N PRO A 926 8.79 -8.58 30.81
CA PRO A 926 7.75 -9.36 31.46
C PRO A 926 6.45 -9.15 30.69
N LEU A 927 6.16 -10.02 29.72
CA LEU A 927 4.82 -10.22 29.20
C LEU A 927 4.06 -11.11 30.19
N THR A 928 3.59 -10.52 31.29
CA THR A 928 2.59 -11.18 32.15
C THR A 928 1.23 -11.10 31.47
N VAL A 929 0.91 -12.15 30.71
CA VAL A 929 -0.48 -12.46 30.30
C VAL A 929 -1.14 -13.20 31.47
N PRO A 930 -2.18 -12.67 32.13
CA PRO A 930 -2.93 -13.46 33.09
C PRO A 930 -3.87 -14.40 32.33
N VAL A 931 -3.46 -15.66 32.17
CA VAL A 931 -4.39 -16.73 31.79
C VAL A 931 -5.27 -17.04 33.01
N ARG A 932 -6.48 -16.49 33.04
CA ARG A 932 -7.55 -17.01 33.92
C ARG A 932 -8.24 -18.16 33.18
N GLY A 933 -7.79 -19.38 33.49
CA GLY A 933 -8.60 -20.58 33.26
C GLY A 933 -9.73 -20.61 34.28
N ALA A 934 -10.97 -20.63 33.79
CA ALA A 934 -12.11 -21.10 34.56
C ALA A 934 -12.56 -22.42 33.92
N GLU A 935 -12.48 -23.48 34.72
CA GLU A 935 -13.03 -24.80 34.49
C GLU A 935 -14.54 -24.72 34.23
N LEU A 936 -15.05 -25.57 33.34
CA LEU A 936 -16.38 -26.14 33.50
C LEU A 936 -16.38 -27.53 32.85
N ALA A 937 -16.49 -28.54 33.73
CA ALA A 937 -16.80 -29.91 33.41
C ALA A 937 -18.27 -30.04 32.99
N THR A 938 -18.53 -30.67 31.84
CA THR A 938 -19.60 -31.66 31.56
C THR A 938 -19.36 -32.25 30.18
#